data_AF-A0A7Y8M341-F1
#
_entry.id   AF-A0A7Y8M341-F1
#
_cell.length_a   1.000
_cell.length_b   1.000
_cell.length_c   1.000
_cell.angle_alpha   90.00
_cell.angle_beta   90.00
_cell.angle_gamma   90.00
#
_symmetry.space_group_name_H-M   'P 1'
#
loop_
_entity.id
_entity.type
_entity.pdbx_description
1 polymer ?
#
loop_
_entity_poly.entity_id
_entity_poly.type
_entity_poly.pdbx_seq_one_letter_code
_entity_poly.pdbx_strand_id
1 'polypeptide(L)'
;MAARHMRRYQDGAALLVFLALLVMAVLAYLVDRLSAETADALRREKTAAALAQARDALLGYAETFRDRKSDRVYGYLPLPDLGSSRNQNLDPGCLDAAGKPLEGCDANFFTGLSFDANGIGPTVVGRLPWRTLGIEPLRDGYGECLWLIVSALHGRIQRATPPPQPPPMNWDTLGQLDIVVANGTATLNSILASPHDRPAAIIFAPGPPLPGQDRSPSAGDDVTQCGGNYNAANYLDPATVAALGGVTNYLGGTNAASGNTGDSDPSNDPDLPKPMVTAGKIFVSAGNYLPDACRGTHCELRANDIGLRISPDDLFAALRRNANFRSDINSLLDRIVACLRDEIAAGATLGNGKIAGTDSNPCYGQSVPPIAYYPHWREMIFTAAPATVNGASCAGALLFAGQRGPGQVRVSPVDKANAANYLEGPNLSAFTNGTNNFLGPSLFDRVGAGQTAEQDIVRCIPASASLNTVVSPALGALGGQIVAYDPATRTLTLGRLFSITPAQRAANFSRFFGCSWTPETHPLGNGLRSYFKFRILDRGEGFTFAIIDGDRNGAGVCGAAGWHLGYSGNNGVTPRIVEPKIGIEIDTVRQLNRNDPAYVGGHFGIVYWGDTSEYDDNVHGVPTTPAASRPAPQNPPAPATPTLGAGVYKLDANLSSTPLDQDIHVRVELTRLATDTLHHSTSWLLEVWLLKDSPTTANQIAALKDTTRPMAQLFPGFAAHVRDTPTLYDLQGGACASDADCATGYSCSSAEQRCYAPALKNVRLGFTNAQSTSANDQLITINDFFTTWLP
;
A
#
# COMPACT_ATOMS: atom_id res chain seq x y z
N MET A 1 27.07 -106.42 4.25
CA MET A 1 26.58 -105.35 5.14
C MET A 1 26.94 -104.02 4.50
N ALA A 2 25.94 -103.20 4.20
CA ALA A 2 26.09 -101.93 3.50
C ALA A 2 26.48 -100.79 4.46
N ALA A 3 27.50 -100.01 4.12
CA ALA A 3 27.84 -98.78 4.85
C ALA A 3 27.69 -97.58 3.91
N ARG A 4 26.74 -96.71 4.26
CA ARG A 4 26.35 -95.46 3.59
C ARG A 4 27.46 -94.41 3.66
N HIS A 5 27.70 -93.74 2.54
CA HIS A 5 28.36 -92.43 2.48
C HIS A 5 27.52 -91.37 3.22
N MET A 6 28.16 -90.55 4.06
CA MET A 6 27.64 -89.25 4.50
C MET A 6 28.55 -88.13 3.98
N ARG A 7 27.95 -87.24 3.18
CA ARG A 7 28.54 -86.00 2.67
C ARG A 7 28.68 -84.98 3.80
N ARG A 8 29.84 -84.31 3.87
CA ARG A 8 30.03 -83.07 4.65
C ARG A 8 29.40 -81.90 3.90
N TYR A 9 28.51 -81.15 4.55
CA TYR A 9 28.05 -79.83 4.10
C TYR A 9 28.98 -78.77 4.71
N GLN A 10 29.51 -77.86 3.88
CA GLN A 10 30.35 -76.72 4.27
C GLN A 10 29.53 -75.53 4.76
N ASP A 11 29.96 -74.96 5.88
CA ASP A 11 30.26 -73.54 6.14
C ASP A 11 29.49 -72.45 5.34
N GLY A 12 28.27 -72.13 5.78
CA GLY A 12 27.55 -70.91 5.38
C GLY A 12 27.30 -69.91 6.52
N ALA A 13 27.37 -70.34 7.78
CA ALA A 13 27.06 -69.50 8.94
C ALA A 13 28.19 -68.52 9.30
N ALA A 14 29.46 -68.92 9.08
CA ALA A 14 30.62 -68.11 9.46
C ALA A 14 30.71 -66.80 8.66
N LEU A 15 30.38 -66.82 7.36
CA LEU A 15 30.39 -65.63 6.51
C LEU A 15 29.29 -64.63 6.93
N LEU A 16 28.10 -65.11 7.28
CA LEU A 16 26.99 -64.28 7.72
C LEU A 16 27.25 -63.63 9.09
N VAL A 17 27.87 -64.38 10.00
CA VAL A 17 28.28 -63.83 11.31
C VAL A 17 29.39 -62.80 11.13
N PHE A 18 30.38 -63.07 10.28
CA PHE A 18 31.46 -62.12 10.00
C PHE A 18 30.94 -60.85 9.31
N LEU A 19 30.02 -60.97 8.35
CA LEU A 19 29.39 -59.83 7.69
C LEU A 19 28.56 -59.01 8.68
N ALA A 20 27.79 -59.66 9.56
CA ALA A 20 27.02 -58.97 10.60
C ALA A 20 27.92 -58.21 11.57
N LEU A 21 29.03 -58.81 12.01
CA LEU A 21 30.01 -58.15 12.87
C LEU A 21 30.72 -57.00 12.15
N LEU A 22 31.02 -57.13 10.86
CA LEU A 22 31.65 -56.08 10.07
C LEU A 22 30.68 -54.91 9.83
N VAL A 23 29.40 -55.19 9.54
CA VAL A 23 28.36 -54.15 9.44
C VAL A 23 28.15 -53.46 10.78
N MET A 24 28.10 -54.21 11.89
CA MET A 24 28.01 -53.63 13.24
C MET A 24 29.25 -52.81 13.60
N ALA A 25 30.46 -53.24 13.21
CA ALA A 25 31.69 -52.50 13.44
C ALA A 25 31.78 -51.22 12.60
N VAL A 26 31.33 -51.27 11.33
CA VAL A 26 31.25 -50.09 10.46
C VAL A 26 30.20 -49.11 10.96
N LEU A 27 29.02 -49.59 11.42
CA LEU A 27 28.00 -48.76 12.04
C LEU A 27 28.48 -48.16 13.37
N ALA A 28 29.13 -48.94 14.22
CA ALA A 28 29.72 -48.45 15.47
C ALA A 28 30.81 -47.41 15.20
N TYR A 29 31.67 -47.63 14.20
CA TYR A 29 32.69 -46.67 13.77
C TYR A 29 32.08 -45.37 13.20
N LEU A 30 30.99 -45.46 12.44
CA LEU A 30 30.27 -44.30 11.93
C LEU A 30 29.55 -43.53 13.06
N VAL A 31 28.98 -44.22 14.04
CA VAL A 31 28.34 -43.62 15.23
C VAL A 31 29.38 -42.98 16.15
N ASP A 32 30.56 -43.59 16.32
CA ASP A 32 31.68 -43.06 17.11
C ASP A 32 32.34 -41.82 16.45
N ARG A 33 32.23 -41.72 15.11
CA ARG A 33 32.64 -40.52 14.34
C ARG A 33 31.60 -39.40 14.31
N LEU A 34 30.36 -39.64 14.77
CA LEU A 34 29.34 -38.61 15.00
C LEU A 34 29.63 -37.90 16.32
N SER A 35 30.60 -36.99 16.28
CA SER A 35 30.97 -36.19 17.46
C SER A 35 29.78 -35.38 17.98
N ALA A 36 29.68 -35.21 19.30
CA ALA A 36 28.65 -34.35 19.91
C ALA A 36 28.64 -32.93 19.32
N GLU A 37 29.79 -32.44 18.86
CA GLU A 37 29.94 -31.18 18.15
C GLU A 37 29.18 -31.15 16.82
N THR A 38 29.25 -32.22 16.01
CA THR A 38 28.50 -32.31 14.75
C THR A 38 26.99 -32.36 14.97
N ALA A 39 26.53 -33.06 16.01
CA ALA A 39 25.11 -33.10 16.37
C ALA A 39 24.62 -31.73 16.83
N ASP A 40 25.39 -31.02 17.67
CA ASP A 40 25.04 -29.68 18.13
C ASP A 40 25.09 -28.65 17.00
N ALA A 41 26.03 -28.76 16.06
CA ALA A 41 26.07 -27.92 14.87
C ALA A 41 24.81 -28.09 14.00
N LEU A 42 24.39 -29.34 13.76
CA LEU A 42 23.16 -29.65 13.03
C LEU A 42 21.91 -29.08 13.73
N ARG A 43 21.84 -29.17 15.06
CA ARG A 43 20.74 -28.59 15.83
C ARG A 43 20.71 -27.06 15.69
N ARG A 44 21.86 -26.40 15.78
CA ARG A 44 21.97 -24.94 15.60
C ARG A 44 21.54 -24.52 14.20
N GLU A 45 21.92 -25.27 13.17
CA GLU A 45 21.49 -25.01 11.79
C GLU A 45 19.98 -25.12 11.64
N LYS A 46 19.37 -26.20 12.17
CA LYS A 46 17.90 -26.36 12.19
C LYS A 46 17.19 -25.21 12.92
N THR A 47 17.70 -24.84 14.10
CA THR A 47 17.16 -23.70 14.85
C THR A 47 17.27 -22.39 14.05
N ALA A 48 18.42 -22.12 13.44
CA ALA A 48 18.62 -20.91 12.64
C ALA A 48 17.68 -20.86 11.42
N ALA A 49 17.48 -21.99 10.74
CA ALA A 49 16.53 -22.09 9.62
C ALA A 49 15.08 -21.85 10.07
N ALA A 50 14.66 -22.44 11.19
CA ALA A 50 13.33 -22.24 11.75
C ALA A 50 13.10 -20.77 12.17
N LEU A 51 14.06 -20.14 12.84
CA LEU A 51 13.99 -18.72 13.23
C LEU A 51 13.93 -17.80 11.99
N ALA A 52 14.71 -18.09 10.94
CA ALA A 52 14.69 -17.32 9.70
C ALA A 52 13.32 -17.43 8.99
N GLN A 53 12.76 -18.63 8.89
CA GLN A 53 11.44 -18.83 8.29
C GLN A 53 10.33 -18.13 9.10
N ALA A 54 10.41 -18.19 10.44
CA ALA A 54 9.47 -17.47 11.31
C ALA A 54 9.56 -15.95 11.14
N ARG A 55 10.78 -15.40 11.04
CA ARG A 55 11.01 -13.97 10.76
C ARG A 55 10.36 -13.56 9.45
N ASP A 56 10.63 -14.31 8.38
CA ASP A 56 10.14 -13.98 7.05
C ASP A 56 8.60 -14.05 7.00
N ALA A 57 7.98 -15.00 7.72
CA ALA A 57 6.53 -15.07 7.88
C ALA A 57 5.94 -13.87 8.65
N LEU A 58 6.59 -13.41 9.72
CA LEU A 58 6.17 -12.22 10.47
C LEU A 58 6.26 -10.94 9.62
N LEU A 59 7.35 -10.77 8.87
CA LEU A 59 7.51 -9.64 7.95
C LEU A 59 6.45 -9.68 6.84
N GLY A 60 6.19 -10.86 6.26
CA GLY A 60 5.11 -11.05 5.28
C GLY A 60 3.72 -10.76 5.84
N TYR A 61 3.47 -11.07 7.12
CA TYR A 61 2.23 -10.66 7.78
C TYR A 61 2.13 -9.14 7.87
N ALA A 62 3.18 -8.45 8.35
CA ALA A 62 3.17 -7.00 8.48
C ALA A 62 2.97 -6.28 7.13
N GLU A 63 3.55 -6.82 6.05
CA GLU A 63 3.44 -6.33 4.67
C GLU A 63 2.06 -6.51 4.05
N THR A 64 1.21 -7.36 4.61
CA THR A 64 -0.13 -7.66 4.07
C THR A 64 -1.24 -7.29 5.06
N PHE A 65 -0.90 -6.70 6.20
CA PHE A 65 -1.85 -6.41 7.26
C PHE A 65 -2.96 -5.46 6.80
N ARG A 66 -2.59 -4.33 6.17
CA ARG A 66 -3.57 -3.38 5.63
C ARG A 66 -4.43 -4.00 4.53
N ASP A 67 -3.88 -4.85 3.67
CA ASP A 67 -4.67 -5.48 2.61
C ASP A 67 -5.77 -6.42 3.19
N ARG A 68 -5.61 -6.88 4.44
CA ARG A 68 -6.62 -7.64 5.20
C ARG A 68 -7.48 -6.76 6.12
N LYS A 69 -7.03 -5.53 6.42
CA LYS A 69 -7.63 -4.54 7.33
C LYS A 69 -7.47 -3.14 6.73
N SER A 70 -8.35 -2.79 5.79
CA SER A 70 -8.25 -1.56 5.00
C SER A 70 -8.35 -0.26 5.81
N ASP A 71 -8.83 -0.34 7.06
CA ASP A 71 -8.94 0.75 8.02
C ASP A 71 -7.71 0.88 8.94
N ARG A 72 -6.59 0.24 8.58
CA ARG A 72 -5.31 0.28 9.30
C ARG A 72 -4.13 0.47 8.33
N VAL A 73 -2.98 0.83 8.87
CA VAL A 73 -1.70 0.92 8.15
C VAL A 73 -0.92 -0.40 8.24
N TYR A 74 0.12 -0.56 7.41
CA TYR A 74 1.07 -1.67 7.52
C TYR A 74 1.94 -1.58 8.78
N GLY A 75 2.66 -2.67 9.11
CA GLY A 75 3.65 -2.69 10.19
C GLY A 75 3.20 -3.38 11.47
N TYR A 76 1.89 -3.62 11.65
CA TYR A 76 1.40 -4.40 12.78
C TYR A 76 1.73 -5.89 12.64
N LEU A 77 2.19 -6.48 13.74
CA LEU A 77 2.50 -7.89 13.87
C LEU A 77 1.34 -8.65 14.55
N PRO A 78 1.14 -9.95 14.24
CA PRO A 78 0.19 -10.76 14.97
C PRO A 78 0.66 -10.95 16.40
N LEU A 79 -0.26 -11.13 17.34
CA LEU A 79 0.13 -11.51 18.69
C LEU A 79 0.59 -12.96 18.74
N PRO A 80 1.37 -13.38 19.74
CA PRO A 80 1.65 -14.79 19.91
C PRO A 80 0.38 -15.59 20.24
N ASP A 81 0.46 -16.91 20.04
CA ASP A 81 -0.55 -17.86 20.45
C ASP A 81 -0.47 -18.08 21.97
N LEU A 82 -1.55 -17.71 22.66
CA LEU A 82 -1.73 -17.95 24.08
C LEU A 82 -2.57 -19.20 24.37
N GLY A 83 -2.78 -20.10 23.42
CA GLY A 83 -3.51 -21.34 23.64
C GLY A 83 -5.03 -21.19 23.61
N SER A 84 -5.69 -22.29 23.25
CA SER A 84 -7.12 -22.28 22.92
C SER A 84 -8.05 -21.87 24.06
N SER A 85 -7.61 -21.98 25.32
CA SER A 85 -8.41 -21.60 26.50
C SER A 85 -8.46 -20.09 26.73
N ARG A 86 -7.48 -19.35 26.19
CA ARG A 86 -7.31 -17.91 26.43
C ARG A 86 -7.54 -17.07 25.19
N ASN A 87 -7.23 -17.60 24.02
CA ASN A 87 -7.46 -16.90 22.76
C ASN A 87 -8.97 -16.70 22.53
N GLN A 88 -9.34 -15.55 22.00
CA GLN A 88 -10.69 -15.24 21.51
C GLN A 88 -10.63 -14.74 20.08
N ASN A 89 -9.82 -15.41 19.25
CA ASN A 89 -9.70 -15.08 17.84
C ASN A 89 -10.96 -15.53 17.09
N LEU A 90 -11.61 -14.60 16.40
CA LEU A 90 -12.85 -14.84 15.66
C LEU A 90 -12.60 -15.08 14.16
N ASP A 91 -11.34 -15.18 13.73
CA ASP A 91 -11.01 -15.54 12.36
C ASP A 91 -11.51 -16.99 12.09
N PRO A 92 -12.35 -17.21 11.07
CA PRO A 92 -12.84 -18.54 10.72
C PRO A 92 -11.72 -19.57 10.48
N GLY A 93 -10.54 -19.14 10.00
CA GLY A 93 -9.36 -20.01 9.85
C GLY A 93 -8.71 -20.43 11.17
N CYS A 94 -9.17 -19.84 12.28
CA CYS A 94 -8.67 -20.06 13.63
C CYS A 94 -9.70 -20.69 14.58
N LEU A 95 -10.82 -21.15 14.03
CA LEU A 95 -11.88 -21.81 14.79
C LEU A 95 -12.08 -23.24 14.28
N ASP A 96 -12.35 -24.17 15.19
CA ASP A 96 -12.83 -25.50 14.83
C ASP A 96 -14.31 -25.46 14.38
N ALA A 97 -14.84 -26.62 13.98
CA ALA A 97 -16.24 -26.75 13.55
C ALA A 97 -17.27 -26.40 14.65
N ALA A 98 -16.86 -26.38 15.91
CA ALA A 98 -17.69 -26.00 17.05
C ALA A 98 -17.49 -24.51 17.45
N GLY A 99 -16.67 -23.75 16.72
CA GLY A 99 -16.36 -22.36 17.01
C GLY A 99 -15.36 -22.16 18.15
N LYS A 100 -14.58 -23.20 18.51
CA LYS A 100 -13.52 -23.11 19.52
C LYS A 100 -12.19 -22.69 18.88
N PRO A 101 -11.39 -21.81 19.52
CA PRO A 101 -10.06 -21.45 19.04
C PRO A 101 -9.14 -22.66 18.86
N LEU A 102 -8.38 -22.67 17.75
CA LEU A 102 -7.37 -23.69 17.43
C LEU A 102 -5.97 -23.32 17.94
N GLU A 103 -5.13 -24.34 18.16
CA GLU A 103 -3.67 -24.13 18.36
C GLU A 103 -3.03 -23.45 17.13
N GLY A 104 -2.03 -22.60 17.38
CA GLY A 104 -1.28 -21.88 16.36
C GLY A 104 -1.91 -20.58 15.92
N CYS A 105 -2.98 -20.14 16.58
CA CYS A 105 -3.67 -18.89 16.27
C CYS A 105 -3.24 -17.76 17.18
N ASP A 106 -3.09 -16.58 16.61
CA ASP A 106 -2.73 -15.39 17.37
C ASP A 106 -3.82 -14.97 18.34
N ALA A 107 -3.40 -14.48 19.50
CA ALA A 107 -4.26 -14.06 20.58
C ALA A 107 -4.87 -12.65 20.34
N ASN A 108 -5.55 -12.44 19.21
CA ASN A 108 -6.16 -11.14 18.82
C ASN A 108 -7.01 -10.47 19.92
N PHE A 109 -7.59 -11.27 20.81
CA PHE A 109 -8.13 -10.85 22.09
C PHE A 109 -7.94 -12.02 23.06
N PHE A 110 -7.75 -11.75 24.35
CA PHE A 110 -7.55 -12.81 25.33
C PHE A 110 -8.02 -12.43 26.73
N THR A 111 -8.30 -13.47 27.54
CA THR A 111 -8.71 -13.30 28.94
C THR A 111 -7.62 -12.61 29.77
N GLY A 112 -7.97 -11.50 30.42
CA GLY A 112 -7.03 -10.71 31.23
C GLY A 112 -6.28 -9.62 30.47
N LEU A 113 -6.66 -9.33 29.21
CA LEU A 113 -6.19 -8.18 28.46
C LEU A 113 -6.62 -6.87 29.13
N SER A 114 -5.65 -6.01 29.47
CA SER A 114 -5.87 -4.68 30.02
C SER A 114 -5.18 -3.62 29.17
N PHE A 115 -5.85 -2.50 28.95
CA PHE A 115 -5.28 -1.36 28.24
C PHE A 115 -4.87 -0.27 29.22
N ASP A 116 -3.80 0.46 28.91
CA ASP A 116 -3.45 1.67 29.65
C ASP A 116 -4.34 2.87 29.26
N ALA A 117 -4.04 4.04 29.83
CA ALA A 117 -4.79 5.28 29.59
C ALA A 117 -4.76 5.74 28.12
N ASN A 118 -3.77 5.29 27.34
CA ASN A 118 -3.61 5.58 25.93
C ASN A 118 -4.20 4.48 25.02
N GLY A 119 -4.92 3.50 25.60
CA GLY A 119 -5.57 2.44 24.84
C GLY A 119 -4.60 1.42 24.26
N ILE A 120 -3.38 1.32 24.81
CA ILE A 120 -2.38 0.36 24.39
C ILE A 120 -2.44 -0.88 25.27
N GLY A 121 -2.40 -2.04 24.62
CA GLY A 121 -2.42 -3.33 25.31
C GLY A 121 -1.08 -3.63 25.99
N PRO A 122 -0.98 -4.73 26.75
CA PRO A 122 0.28 -5.16 27.30
C PRO A 122 1.16 -5.76 26.19
N THR A 123 2.46 -5.84 26.45
CA THR A 123 3.33 -6.72 25.67
C THR A 123 2.96 -8.17 25.99
N VAL A 124 3.01 -9.02 24.96
CA VAL A 124 2.56 -10.41 25.06
C VAL A 124 3.64 -11.34 24.52
N VAL A 125 3.93 -12.40 25.28
CA VAL A 125 4.79 -13.53 24.92
C VAL A 125 3.99 -14.83 24.93
N GLY A 126 4.18 -15.66 23.91
CA GLY A 126 3.49 -16.94 23.76
C GLY A 126 4.12 -17.76 22.62
N ARG A 127 3.43 -18.80 22.16
CA ARG A 127 3.94 -19.59 21.02
C ARG A 127 3.86 -18.81 19.72
N LEU A 128 4.71 -19.13 18.76
CA LEU A 128 4.62 -18.57 17.40
C LEU A 128 3.25 -18.96 16.80
N PRO A 129 2.44 -18.00 16.32
CA PRO A 129 1.10 -18.26 15.81
C PRO A 129 1.16 -18.76 14.35
N TRP A 130 1.76 -19.94 14.16
CA TRP A 130 2.06 -20.52 12.85
C TRP A 130 0.84 -20.62 11.92
N ARG A 131 -0.36 -20.88 12.47
CA ARG A 131 -1.60 -20.98 11.70
C ARG A 131 -2.04 -19.60 11.20
N THR A 132 -2.01 -18.57 12.05
CA THR A 132 -2.26 -17.18 11.63
C THR A 132 -1.26 -16.72 10.57
N LEU A 133 -0.02 -17.20 10.66
CA LEU A 133 1.06 -16.89 9.72
C LEU A 133 1.00 -17.72 8.43
N GLY A 134 0.13 -18.73 8.34
CA GLY A 134 0.01 -19.60 7.17
C GLY A 134 1.24 -20.48 6.91
N ILE A 135 1.97 -20.86 7.97
CA ILE A 135 3.16 -21.72 7.92
C ILE A 135 2.94 -22.97 8.78
N GLU A 136 3.74 -24.01 8.55
CA GLU A 136 3.76 -25.20 9.40
C GLU A 136 4.30 -24.90 10.81
N PRO A 137 4.00 -25.74 11.83
CA PRO A 137 4.54 -25.58 13.18
C PRO A 137 6.07 -25.76 13.19
N LEU A 138 6.80 -24.64 13.18
CA LEU A 138 8.26 -24.63 13.17
C LEU A 138 8.84 -25.08 14.50
N ARG A 139 9.91 -25.87 14.43
CA ARG A 139 10.59 -26.44 15.60
C ARG A 139 12.08 -26.13 15.58
N ASP A 140 12.64 -25.92 16.76
CA ASP A 140 14.07 -25.79 16.93
C ASP A 140 14.82 -27.14 16.78
N GLY A 141 16.14 -27.11 16.87
CA GLY A 141 16.99 -28.31 16.79
C GLY A 141 16.74 -29.37 17.87
N TYR A 142 15.99 -29.05 18.92
CA TYR A 142 15.60 -29.96 20.00
C TYR A 142 14.13 -30.42 19.90
N GLY A 143 13.41 -29.98 18.88
CA GLY A 143 12.03 -30.41 18.60
C GLY A 143 10.95 -29.53 19.24
N GLU A 144 11.33 -28.43 19.86
CA GLU A 144 10.41 -27.51 20.55
C GLU A 144 9.85 -26.46 19.60
N CYS A 145 8.57 -26.12 19.77
CA CYS A 145 7.97 -25.03 19.00
C CYS A 145 8.55 -23.67 19.39
N LEU A 146 8.63 -22.79 18.41
CA LEU A 146 9.12 -21.42 18.61
C LEU A 146 8.14 -20.59 19.45
N TRP A 147 8.70 -19.64 20.19
CA TRP A 147 7.97 -18.63 20.96
C TRP A 147 8.15 -17.26 20.32
N LEU A 148 7.20 -16.36 20.57
CA LEU A 148 7.17 -15.01 20.04
C LEU A 148 6.80 -14.05 21.16
N ILE A 149 7.54 -12.95 21.26
CA ILE A 149 7.12 -11.74 21.98
C ILE A 149 7.02 -10.58 21.01
N VAL A 150 5.98 -9.76 21.13
CA VAL A 150 5.75 -8.57 20.31
C VAL A 150 5.59 -7.36 21.24
N SER A 151 6.40 -6.32 21.01
CA SER A 151 6.25 -5.03 21.69
C SER A 151 4.84 -4.49 21.46
N ALA A 152 4.15 -4.00 22.50
CA ALA A 152 2.74 -3.65 22.41
C ALA A 152 2.41 -2.62 21.31
N LEU A 153 3.29 -1.63 21.12
CA LEU A 153 3.16 -0.62 20.06
C LEU A 153 3.20 -1.21 18.64
N HIS A 154 3.81 -2.38 18.48
CA HIS A 154 3.89 -3.12 17.22
C HIS A 154 2.85 -4.23 17.08
N GLY A 155 2.09 -4.52 18.14
CA GLY A 155 1.04 -5.52 18.13
C GLY A 155 -0.22 -5.03 17.44
N ARG A 156 -0.91 -5.92 16.73
CA ARG A 156 -2.21 -5.64 16.08
C ARG A 156 -3.35 -5.27 17.04
N ILE A 157 -3.18 -5.44 18.36
CA ILE A 157 -4.19 -5.06 19.35
C ILE A 157 -3.95 -3.61 19.79
N GLN A 158 -4.82 -2.74 19.33
CA GLN A 158 -4.95 -1.38 19.85
C GLN A 158 -6.43 -1.04 19.90
N ARG A 159 -6.97 -0.84 21.11
CA ARG A 159 -8.33 -0.35 21.33
C ARG A 159 -8.40 0.37 22.67
N ALA A 160 -8.88 1.60 22.67
CA ALA A 160 -9.83 1.99 23.70
C ALA A 160 -11.15 2.43 23.05
N THR A 161 -12.20 2.58 23.85
CA THR A 161 -13.45 3.23 23.44
C THR A 161 -13.79 4.29 24.49
N PRO A 162 -14.00 5.57 24.13
CA PRO A 162 -13.73 6.13 22.81
C PRO A 162 -12.22 5.96 22.47
N PRO A 163 -11.85 5.64 21.22
CA PRO A 163 -10.46 5.34 20.94
C PRO A 163 -9.59 6.59 21.11
N PRO A 164 -8.59 6.59 22.00
CA PRO A 164 -7.42 7.41 21.75
C PRO A 164 -6.86 7.03 20.38
N GLN A 165 -6.34 8.01 19.66
CA GLN A 165 -5.61 7.74 18.42
C GLN A 165 -4.47 6.77 18.79
N PRO A 166 -4.39 5.58 18.14
CA PRO A 166 -3.26 4.71 18.38
C PRO A 166 -1.96 5.48 18.09
N PRO A 167 -0.88 5.23 18.84
CA PRO A 167 0.41 5.79 18.55
C PRO A 167 0.78 5.57 17.07
N PRO A 168 1.43 6.54 16.43
CA PRO A 168 1.85 6.41 15.04
C PRO A 168 2.68 5.13 14.83
N MET A 169 2.17 4.25 13.98
CA MET A 169 2.90 3.16 13.32
C MET A 169 3.66 3.69 12.09
N ASN A 170 4.95 3.95 12.26
CA ASN A 170 5.92 4.38 11.25
C ASN A 170 7.33 3.93 11.71
N TRP A 171 8.38 4.25 10.96
CA TRP A 171 9.73 3.80 11.34
C TRP A 171 10.20 4.27 12.72
N ASP A 172 9.61 5.32 13.31
CA ASP A 172 9.90 5.85 14.65
C ASP A 172 9.07 5.21 15.77
N THR A 173 8.21 4.23 15.46
CA THR A 173 7.52 3.46 16.49
C THR A 173 8.56 2.68 17.30
N LEU A 174 8.63 2.97 18.60
CA LEU A 174 9.62 2.36 19.48
C LEU A 174 9.21 0.94 19.90
N GLY A 175 10.21 0.06 19.99
CA GLY A 175 10.07 -1.20 20.71
C GLY A 175 10.08 -0.97 22.23
N GLN A 176 9.59 -1.95 22.99
CA GLN A 176 9.49 -1.90 24.46
C GLN A 176 10.42 -2.92 25.15
N LEU A 177 11.27 -3.57 24.36
CA LEU A 177 12.18 -4.63 24.79
C LEU A 177 13.63 -4.14 24.67
N ASP A 178 14.47 -4.55 25.62
CA ASP A 178 15.92 -4.34 25.58
C ASP A 178 16.62 -5.68 25.44
N ILE A 179 17.76 -5.68 24.76
CA ILE A 179 18.59 -6.87 24.60
C ILE A 179 19.80 -6.73 25.49
N VAL A 180 19.92 -7.62 26.46
CA VAL A 180 21.05 -7.68 27.37
C VAL A 180 21.88 -8.95 27.14
N VAL A 181 23.19 -8.84 27.33
CA VAL A 181 24.12 -9.95 27.10
C VAL A 181 25.04 -10.18 28.29
N ALA A 182 25.53 -11.42 28.37
CA ALA A 182 26.62 -11.81 29.26
C ALA A 182 27.96 -11.41 28.62
N ASN A 183 28.80 -10.70 29.37
CA ASN A 183 30.12 -10.22 28.91
C ASN A 183 31.23 -10.50 29.94
N GLY A 184 31.03 -11.48 30.81
CA GLY A 184 31.98 -11.84 31.87
C GLY A 184 31.91 -10.97 33.12
N THR A 185 30.90 -10.12 33.25
CA THR A 185 30.68 -9.28 34.44
C THR A 185 29.56 -9.82 35.33
N ALA A 186 29.41 -9.23 36.53
CA ALA A 186 28.39 -9.61 37.50
C ALA A 186 26.97 -9.14 37.13
N THR A 187 26.81 -8.43 36.02
CA THR A 187 25.51 -7.94 35.51
C THR A 187 25.38 -8.22 34.02
N LEU A 188 24.16 -8.40 33.55
CA LEU A 188 23.88 -8.39 32.12
C LEU A 188 23.86 -6.94 31.64
N ASN A 189 24.35 -6.68 30.44
CA ASN A 189 24.51 -5.33 29.91
C ASN A 189 23.73 -5.17 28.61
N SER A 190 23.02 -4.05 28.45
CA SER A 190 22.34 -3.71 27.20
C SER A 190 23.37 -3.60 26.06
N ILE A 191 22.97 -4.07 24.87
CA ILE A 191 23.74 -3.95 23.63
C ILE A 191 23.12 -2.96 22.65
N LEU A 192 22.03 -2.29 23.04
CA LEU A 192 21.32 -1.35 22.18
C LEU A 192 21.97 0.03 22.29
N ALA A 193 22.21 0.70 21.15
CA ALA A 193 22.84 2.01 21.11
C ALA A 193 21.82 3.14 21.27
N SER A 194 20.57 2.90 20.87
CA SER A 194 19.47 3.87 20.89
C SER A 194 18.13 3.19 21.21
N PRO A 195 17.14 3.90 21.76
CA PRO A 195 15.76 3.39 21.89
C PRO A 195 15.16 2.89 20.57
N HIS A 196 15.61 3.40 19.42
CA HIS A 196 15.18 2.92 18.10
C HIS A 196 15.69 1.52 17.74
N ASP A 197 16.73 1.02 18.43
CA ASP A 197 17.23 -0.35 18.25
C ASP A 197 16.40 -1.39 19.03
N ARG A 198 15.45 -0.93 19.87
CA ARG A 198 14.58 -1.80 20.66
C ARG A 198 13.74 -2.67 19.72
N PRO A 199 13.76 -4.00 19.87
CA PRO A 199 13.04 -4.87 18.96
C PRO A 199 11.53 -4.62 18.92
N ALA A 200 10.97 -4.62 17.71
CA ALA A 200 9.52 -4.72 17.50
C ALA A 200 9.00 -6.09 17.95
N ALA A 201 9.79 -7.15 17.74
CA ALA A 201 9.51 -8.51 18.20
C ALA A 201 10.79 -9.31 18.42
N ILE A 202 10.68 -10.39 19.21
CA ILE A 202 11.74 -11.40 19.35
C ILE A 202 11.10 -12.79 19.19
N ILE A 203 11.71 -13.62 18.35
CA ILE A 203 11.35 -15.03 18.18
C ILE A 203 12.36 -15.86 18.98
N PHE A 204 11.89 -16.70 19.89
CA PHE A 204 12.73 -17.55 20.72
C PHE A 204 12.64 -19.01 20.30
N ALA A 205 13.80 -19.67 20.23
CA ALA A 205 13.94 -21.10 20.24
C ALA A 205 14.35 -21.53 21.66
N PRO A 206 13.48 -22.26 22.40
CA PRO A 206 13.64 -22.50 23.83
C PRO A 206 14.68 -23.58 24.17
N GLY A 207 15.17 -24.34 23.19
CA GLY A 207 16.17 -25.36 23.41
C GLY A 207 15.71 -26.48 24.38
N PRO A 208 16.65 -27.28 24.90
CA PRO A 208 16.32 -28.34 25.85
C PRO A 208 15.90 -27.76 27.22
N PRO A 209 15.02 -28.43 27.98
CA PRO A 209 14.55 -27.92 29.26
C PRO A 209 15.68 -27.76 30.29
N LEU A 210 15.68 -26.64 31.01
CA LEU A 210 16.54 -26.41 32.18
C LEU A 210 15.89 -26.95 33.46
N PRO A 211 16.66 -27.22 34.53
CA PRO A 211 16.10 -27.63 35.81
C PRO A 211 15.04 -26.64 36.33
N GLY A 212 13.86 -27.16 36.66
CA GLY A 212 12.72 -26.36 37.14
C GLY A 212 11.68 -26.04 36.06
N GLN A 213 11.97 -26.27 34.78
CA GLN A 213 10.99 -26.11 33.70
C GLN A 213 10.12 -27.37 33.57
N ASP A 214 8.80 -27.23 33.79
CA ASP A 214 7.83 -28.31 33.58
C ASP A 214 7.10 -28.14 32.23
N ARG A 215 7.47 -28.96 31.25
CA ARG A 215 6.85 -28.98 29.91
C ARG A 215 5.74 -30.04 29.79
N SER A 216 5.10 -30.42 30.89
CA SER A 216 3.96 -31.35 30.88
C SER A 216 2.77 -30.81 30.04
N PRO A 217 2.00 -31.68 29.36
CA PRO A 217 0.87 -31.27 28.53
C PRO A 217 -0.21 -30.48 29.29
N SER A 218 -0.69 -29.38 28.69
CA SER A 218 -1.84 -28.62 29.21
C SER A 218 -3.12 -29.48 29.17
N ALA A 219 -3.88 -29.46 30.27
CA ALA A 219 -5.20 -30.11 30.32
C ALA A 219 -6.33 -29.22 29.77
N GLY A 220 -6.08 -27.92 29.58
CA GLY A 220 -7.10 -26.94 29.18
C GLY A 220 -6.93 -26.38 27.76
N ASP A 221 -5.76 -26.58 27.15
CA ASP A 221 -5.44 -26.08 25.81
C ASP A 221 -5.33 -27.22 24.79
N ASP A 222 -5.68 -26.92 23.54
CA ASP A 222 -5.25 -27.71 22.39
C ASP A 222 -3.73 -27.58 22.24
N VAL A 223 -3.05 -28.73 22.30
CA VAL A 223 -1.59 -28.85 22.19
C VAL A 223 -1.21 -30.01 21.27
N THR A 224 -2.08 -30.31 20.30
CA THR A 224 -1.93 -31.45 19.38
C THR A 224 -0.67 -31.38 18.53
N GLN A 225 -0.22 -30.18 18.16
CA GLN A 225 1.01 -29.96 17.40
C GLN A 225 2.19 -29.74 18.33
N CYS A 226 2.18 -28.72 19.18
CA CYS A 226 3.38 -28.34 19.91
C CYS A 226 3.56 -29.07 21.26
N GLY A 227 2.58 -29.85 21.72
CA GLY A 227 2.65 -30.57 23.00
C GLY A 227 2.76 -29.63 24.20
N GLY A 228 3.10 -30.18 25.37
CA GLY A 228 3.39 -29.41 26.59
C GLY A 228 2.32 -28.39 27.02
N ASN A 229 2.72 -27.35 27.73
CA ASN A 229 1.83 -26.26 28.16
C ASN A 229 2.23 -24.88 27.60
N TYR A 230 1.44 -23.86 27.92
CA TYR A 230 1.58 -22.47 27.46
C TYR A 230 2.09 -21.51 28.55
N ASN A 231 2.74 -22.03 29.61
CA ASN A 231 3.41 -21.18 30.59
C ASN A 231 4.82 -20.82 30.07
N ALA A 232 5.04 -19.55 29.74
CA ALA A 232 6.29 -19.10 29.13
C ALA A 232 7.51 -19.40 30.00
N ALA A 233 7.40 -19.35 31.32
CA ALA A 233 8.51 -19.65 32.24
C ALA A 233 8.99 -21.11 32.20
N ASN A 234 8.16 -22.03 31.67
CA ASN A 234 8.54 -23.44 31.48
C ASN A 234 9.35 -23.70 30.19
N TYR A 235 9.55 -22.67 29.36
CA TYR A 235 10.27 -22.80 28.10
C TYR A 235 11.36 -21.75 27.97
N LEU A 236 11.02 -20.50 28.33
CA LEU A 236 11.89 -19.35 28.20
C LEU A 236 12.67 -19.09 29.48
N ASP A 237 13.90 -18.67 29.29
CA ASP A 237 14.90 -18.56 30.33
C ASP A 237 14.86 -17.23 31.08
N PRO A 238 15.36 -17.22 32.33
CA PRO A 238 15.79 -18.37 33.11
C PRO A 238 14.60 -19.05 33.82
N ALA A 239 14.72 -20.36 34.07
CA ALA A 239 13.71 -21.11 34.84
C ALA A 239 13.35 -20.47 36.20
N THR A 240 14.28 -19.75 36.83
CA THR A 240 14.02 -18.96 38.06
C THR A 240 14.47 -17.52 37.88
N VAL A 241 13.61 -16.57 38.26
CA VAL A 241 13.84 -15.11 38.07
C VAL A 241 15.21 -14.63 38.58
N ALA A 242 15.68 -15.16 39.71
CA ALA A 242 16.95 -14.74 40.32
C ALA A 242 18.19 -15.22 39.55
N ALA A 243 18.09 -16.22 38.68
CA ALA A 243 19.23 -16.88 38.04
C ALA A 243 20.01 -15.99 37.07
N LEU A 244 19.39 -14.92 36.55
CA LEU A 244 20.02 -13.91 35.71
C LEU A 244 19.83 -12.50 36.29
N GLY A 245 19.83 -12.37 37.62
CA GLY A 245 19.74 -11.07 38.29
C GLY A 245 18.40 -10.35 38.06
N GLY A 246 17.32 -11.10 37.87
CA GLY A 246 15.98 -10.57 37.62
C GLY A 246 15.60 -10.44 36.13
N VAL A 247 16.54 -10.70 35.21
CA VAL A 247 16.26 -10.72 33.77
C VAL A 247 15.54 -12.01 33.40
N THR A 248 14.44 -11.89 32.64
CA THR A 248 13.61 -13.03 32.20
C THR A 248 13.10 -12.80 30.78
N ASN A 249 13.01 -13.87 30.00
CA ASN A 249 12.39 -13.89 28.67
C ASN A 249 10.85 -14.12 28.73
N TYR A 250 10.28 -14.18 29.94
CA TYR A 250 8.84 -14.20 30.19
C TYR A 250 8.37 -12.99 31.03
N LEU A 251 7.06 -12.83 31.15
CA LEU A 251 6.38 -11.68 31.75
C LEU A 251 5.68 -12.04 33.09
N GLY A 252 5.06 -11.05 33.75
CA GLY A 252 4.48 -11.22 35.09
C GLY A 252 3.02 -11.67 35.14
N GLY A 253 2.29 -11.64 34.03
CA GLY A 253 0.86 -11.96 33.95
C GLY A 253 0.54 -13.46 34.00
N THR A 254 -0.71 -13.81 33.73
CA THR A 254 -1.16 -15.21 33.65
C THR A 254 -0.27 -16.03 32.73
N ASN A 255 0.19 -17.21 33.19
CA ASN A 255 1.13 -18.07 32.46
C ASN A 255 2.44 -17.39 32.05
N ALA A 256 2.82 -16.32 32.76
CA ALA A 256 3.96 -15.49 32.46
C ALA A 256 3.93 -14.90 31.04
N ALA A 257 2.72 -14.68 30.49
CA ALA A 257 2.51 -14.43 29.06
C ALA A 257 2.22 -12.96 28.71
N SER A 258 1.87 -12.11 29.66
CA SER A 258 1.59 -10.69 29.40
C SER A 258 2.11 -9.80 30.51
N GLY A 259 2.36 -8.53 30.19
CA GLY A 259 2.73 -7.52 31.17
C GLY A 259 2.97 -6.17 30.53
N ASN A 260 2.90 -5.12 31.35
CA ASN A 260 3.30 -3.78 30.93
C ASN A 260 4.83 -3.76 30.90
N THR A 261 5.40 -3.58 29.73
CA THR A 261 6.86 -3.49 29.52
C THR A 261 7.15 -2.14 28.88
N GLY A 262 7.99 -1.33 29.52
CA GLY A 262 8.00 0.10 29.22
C GLY A 262 6.61 0.74 29.43
N ASP A 263 6.53 2.02 29.12
CA ASP A 263 5.27 2.75 29.02
C ASP A 263 5.04 3.06 27.53
N SER A 264 3.78 3.04 27.12
CA SER A 264 3.34 3.21 25.73
C SER A 264 3.24 4.69 25.31
N ASP A 265 3.57 5.62 26.21
CA ASP A 265 3.53 7.06 26.01
C ASP A 265 4.85 7.52 25.37
N PRO A 266 4.85 7.89 24.08
CA PRO A 266 6.04 8.40 23.42
C PRO A 266 6.43 9.81 23.86
N SER A 267 5.71 10.44 24.81
CA SER A 267 6.00 11.78 25.33
C SER A 267 6.94 11.80 26.53
N ASN A 268 7.14 10.66 27.21
CA ASN A 268 8.04 10.50 28.37
C ASN A 268 9.16 9.44 28.19
N ASP A 269 9.33 8.86 26.98
CA ASP A 269 10.43 7.92 26.67
C ASP A 269 11.83 8.59 26.77
N PRO A 270 12.87 7.91 27.29
CA PRO A 270 12.93 6.47 27.59
C PRO A 270 12.56 6.06 29.01
N ASP A 271 11.40 5.43 29.15
CA ASP A 271 11.11 4.53 30.25
C ASP A 271 11.96 3.26 30.16
N LEU A 272 12.04 2.54 31.28
CA LEU A 272 12.83 1.32 31.40
C LEU A 272 12.22 0.20 30.52
N PRO A 273 12.89 -0.20 29.42
CA PRO A 273 12.43 -1.32 28.60
C PRO A 273 12.61 -2.64 29.36
N LYS A 274 11.87 -3.69 28.97
CA LYS A 274 12.05 -5.02 29.57
C LYS A 274 13.34 -5.67 29.04
N PRO A 275 14.38 -5.92 29.87
CA PRO A 275 15.58 -6.61 29.42
C PRO A 275 15.30 -8.08 29.12
N MET A 276 15.87 -8.58 28.02
CA MET A 276 15.76 -9.96 27.54
C MET A 276 17.12 -10.48 27.05
N VAL A 277 17.34 -11.79 27.16
CA VAL A 277 18.56 -12.45 26.69
C VAL A 277 18.30 -13.27 25.43
N THR A 278 19.12 -13.08 24.40
CA THR A 278 18.96 -13.77 23.09
C THR A 278 20.18 -14.59 22.69
N ALA A 279 21.24 -14.57 23.49
CA ALA A 279 22.58 -15.07 23.13
C ALA A 279 22.76 -16.59 23.23
N GLY A 280 21.71 -17.37 23.50
CA GLY A 280 21.85 -18.82 23.70
C GLY A 280 22.37 -19.14 25.10
N LYS A 281 23.49 -19.86 25.16
CA LYS A 281 24.01 -20.40 26.42
C LYS A 281 24.62 -19.29 27.29
N ILE A 282 24.10 -19.15 28.51
CA ILE A 282 24.68 -18.29 29.56
C ILE A 282 25.02 -19.15 30.77
N PHE A 283 26.27 -19.04 31.22
CA PHE A 283 26.77 -19.70 32.41
C PHE A 283 26.99 -18.70 33.54
N VAL A 284 26.82 -19.15 34.78
CA VAL A 284 27.24 -18.40 35.97
C VAL A 284 28.48 -19.05 36.57
N SER A 285 29.51 -18.24 36.81
CA SER A 285 30.73 -18.66 37.49
C SER A 285 31.27 -17.54 38.37
N ALA A 286 31.48 -17.83 39.66
CA ALA A 286 31.97 -16.86 40.65
C ALA A 286 31.19 -15.52 40.66
N GLY A 287 29.87 -15.58 40.47
CA GLY A 287 29.00 -14.40 40.42
C GLY A 287 28.98 -13.64 39.08
N ASN A 288 29.76 -14.06 38.09
CA ASN A 288 29.80 -13.46 36.75
C ASN A 288 29.00 -14.26 35.73
N TYR A 289 28.38 -13.57 34.77
CA TYR A 289 27.69 -14.16 33.63
C TYR A 289 28.63 -14.32 32.44
N LEU A 290 28.80 -15.55 31.97
CA LEU A 290 29.70 -15.93 30.87
C LEU A 290 28.90 -16.42 29.65
N PRO A 291 29.17 -15.91 28.44
CA PRO A 291 28.52 -16.37 27.21
C PRO A 291 29.12 -17.68 26.69
N ASP A 292 28.31 -18.49 26.01
CA ASP A 292 28.64 -19.67 25.19
C ASP A 292 29.30 -20.87 25.88
N ALA A 293 30.35 -20.63 26.65
CA ALA A 293 31.18 -21.65 27.27
C ALA A 293 31.70 -21.18 28.62
N CYS A 294 31.91 -22.14 29.52
CA CYS A 294 32.51 -21.91 30.82
C CYS A 294 33.51 -23.04 31.11
N ARG A 295 34.64 -22.71 31.74
CA ARG A 295 35.72 -23.65 32.08
C ARG A 295 35.86 -23.76 33.61
N GLY A 296 35.90 -24.98 34.13
CA GLY A 296 36.11 -25.26 35.55
C GLY A 296 34.93 -25.94 36.24
N THR A 297 35.06 -26.21 37.55
CA THR A 297 34.08 -26.95 38.36
C THR A 297 32.88 -26.12 38.84
N HIS A 298 32.87 -24.81 38.59
CA HIS A 298 31.84 -23.86 39.02
C HIS A 298 31.20 -23.18 37.81
N CYS A 299 30.61 -23.97 36.91
CA CYS A 299 30.01 -23.52 35.66
C CYS A 299 28.57 -24.01 35.57
N GLU A 300 27.63 -23.15 35.93
CA GLU A 300 26.22 -23.52 35.96
C GLU A 300 25.49 -22.90 34.77
N LEU A 301 24.88 -23.72 33.92
CA LEU A 301 24.04 -23.23 32.82
C LEU A 301 22.77 -22.61 33.40
N ARG A 302 22.47 -21.35 33.03
CA ARG A 302 21.31 -20.58 33.51
C ARG A 302 20.37 -20.12 32.40
N ALA A 303 20.83 -20.08 31.16
CA ALA A 303 20.02 -19.91 29.97
C ALA A 303 20.62 -20.68 28.80
N ASN A 304 19.79 -21.11 27.85
CA ASN A 304 20.09 -21.73 26.58
C ASN A 304 19.16 -21.29 25.43
N ASP A 305 18.17 -20.41 25.68
CA ASP A 305 17.31 -19.79 24.68
C ASP A 305 18.09 -19.04 23.58
N ILE A 306 17.81 -19.34 22.32
CA ILE A 306 18.32 -18.58 21.18
C ILE A 306 17.22 -17.64 20.70
N GLY A 307 17.49 -16.34 20.68
CA GLY A 307 16.54 -15.32 20.23
C GLY A 307 16.95 -14.70 18.89
N LEU A 308 15.97 -14.52 17.99
CA LEU A 308 16.08 -13.71 16.78
C LEU A 308 15.24 -12.44 16.96
N ARG A 309 15.90 -11.28 16.94
CA ARG A 309 15.24 -9.97 17.04
C ARG A 309 14.77 -9.47 15.66
N ILE A 310 13.64 -8.78 15.64
CA ILE A 310 13.16 -7.99 14.51
C ILE A 310 13.17 -6.53 14.96
N SER A 311 14.05 -5.72 14.38
CA SER A 311 14.06 -4.28 14.66
C SER A 311 12.95 -3.55 13.88
N PRO A 312 12.54 -2.34 14.31
CA PRO A 312 11.71 -1.47 13.49
C PRO A 312 12.32 -1.22 12.10
N ASP A 313 13.64 -1.04 12.00
CA ASP A 313 14.31 -0.81 10.71
C ASP A 313 14.19 -2.03 9.78
N ASP A 314 14.35 -3.26 10.29
CA ASP A 314 14.13 -4.49 9.51
C ASP A 314 12.68 -4.56 8.99
N LEU A 315 11.73 -4.22 9.85
CA LEU A 315 10.30 -4.21 9.56
C LEU A 315 9.98 -3.20 8.45
N PHE A 316 10.37 -1.93 8.60
CA PHE A 316 10.07 -0.89 7.61
C PHE A 316 10.90 -1.01 6.33
N ALA A 317 12.09 -1.61 6.39
CA ALA A 317 12.82 -2.00 5.18
C ALA A 317 12.06 -3.08 4.38
N ALA A 318 11.39 -4.02 5.06
CA ALA A 318 10.51 -4.98 4.42
C ALA A 318 9.29 -4.31 3.80
N LEU A 319 8.59 -3.47 4.57
CA LEU A 319 7.44 -2.69 4.07
C LEU A 319 7.80 -1.85 2.84
N ARG A 320 8.96 -1.19 2.80
CA ARG A 320 9.40 -0.39 1.65
C ARG A 320 9.53 -1.21 0.35
N ARG A 321 9.84 -2.51 0.43
CA ARG A 321 9.91 -3.39 -0.75
C ARG A 321 8.53 -3.70 -1.33
N ASN A 322 7.50 -3.65 -0.50
CA ASN A 322 6.11 -3.85 -0.88
C ASN A 322 5.60 -2.68 -1.76
N ALA A 323 5.03 -3.01 -2.92
CA ALA A 323 4.55 -1.99 -3.88
C ALA A 323 3.30 -1.25 -3.39
N ASN A 324 2.46 -1.96 -2.67
CA ASN A 324 1.20 -1.47 -2.12
C ASN A 324 1.47 -0.43 -1.01
N PHE A 325 2.44 -0.67 -0.13
CA PHE A 325 2.90 0.33 0.85
C PHE A 325 3.46 1.60 0.18
N ARG A 326 4.32 1.45 -0.83
CA ARG A 326 4.84 2.59 -1.60
C ARG A 326 3.73 3.39 -2.27
N SER A 327 2.74 2.70 -2.87
CA SER A 327 1.59 3.35 -3.49
C SER A 327 0.79 4.18 -2.50
N ASP A 328 0.62 3.71 -1.26
CA ASP A 328 -0.15 4.44 -0.25
C ASP A 328 0.60 5.69 0.24
N ILE A 329 1.92 5.60 0.49
CA ILE A 329 2.73 6.77 0.84
C ILE A 329 2.69 7.81 -0.28
N ASN A 330 2.90 7.39 -1.54
CA ASN A 330 2.85 8.34 -2.66
C ASN A 330 1.46 8.96 -2.83
N SER A 331 0.39 8.17 -2.65
CA SER A 331 -1.00 8.66 -2.70
C SER A 331 -1.29 9.69 -1.60
N LEU A 332 -0.80 9.48 -0.38
CA LEU A 332 -0.87 10.47 0.71
C LEU A 332 -0.18 11.78 0.29
N LEU A 333 1.05 11.70 -0.22
CA LEU A 333 1.81 12.88 -0.63
C LEU A 333 1.13 13.61 -1.80
N ASP A 334 0.58 12.89 -2.78
CA ASP A 334 -0.18 13.48 -3.91
C ASP A 334 -1.42 14.24 -3.42
N ARG A 335 -2.16 13.67 -2.45
CA ARG A 335 -3.33 14.35 -1.85
C ARG A 335 -2.95 15.62 -1.11
N ILE A 336 -1.84 15.60 -0.38
CA ILE A 336 -1.34 16.77 0.34
C ILE A 336 -0.95 17.86 -0.68
N VAL A 337 -0.15 17.53 -1.70
CA VAL A 337 0.22 18.49 -2.75
C VAL A 337 -1.02 19.08 -3.43
N ALA A 338 -1.99 18.24 -3.81
CA ALA A 338 -3.22 18.66 -4.45
C ALA A 338 -4.12 19.53 -3.55
N CYS A 339 -4.14 19.28 -2.24
CA CYS A 339 -4.89 20.14 -1.32
C CYS A 339 -4.20 21.48 -1.10
N LEU A 340 -2.89 21.45 -0.79
CA LEU A 340 -2.13 22.66 -0.49
C LEU A 340 -2.07 23.61 -1.70
N ARG A 341 -1.96 23.09 -2.93
CA ARG A 341 -2.03 23.94 -4.14
C ARG A 341 -3.38 24.64 -4.29
N ASP A 342 -4.49 23.98 -3.94
CA ASP A 342 -5.82 24.56 -4.01
C ASP A 342 -6.01 25.61 -2.90
N GLU A 343 -5.54 25.31 -1.70
CA GLU A 343 -5.52 26.28 -0.59
C GLU A 343 -4.72 27.55 -0.97
N ILE A 344 -3.53 27.39 -1.55
CA ILE A 344 -2.71 28.51 -2.04
C ILE A 344 -3.42 29.28 -3.15
N ALA A 345 -4.02 28.58 -4.13
CA ALA A 345 -4.79 29.22 -5.20
C ALA A 345 -6.04 29.96 -4.67
N ALA A 346 -6.59 29.53 -3.53
CA ALA A 346 -7.65 30.21 -2.79
C ALA A 346 -7.15 31.35 -1.88
N GLY A 347 -5.84 31.61 -1.83
CA GLY A 347 -5.23 32.70 -1.08
C GLY A 347 -4.60 32.31 0.27
N ALA A 348 -4.50 31.03 0.60
CA ALA A 348 -3.78 30.58 1.79
C ALA A 348 -2.27 30.80 1.65
N THR A 349 -1.60 31.02 2.79
CA THR A 349 -0.14 31.11 2.85
C THR A 349 0.43 29.83 3.45
N LEU A 350 1.36 29.20 2.72
CA LEU A 350 2.08 28.03 3.22
C LEU A 350 3.28 28.46 4.06
N GLY A 351 3.48 27.82 5.23
CA GLY A 351 4.59 28.10 6.14
C GLY A 351 5.75 27.10 6.00
N ASN A 352 6.91 27.49 6.54
CA ASN A 352 8.05 26.59 6.74
C ASN A 352 7.90 25.84 8.06
N GLY A 353 7.96 24.50 8.04
CA GLY A 353 7.82 23.69 9.25
C GLY A 353 7.40 22.26 8.96
N LYS A 354 7.07 21.51 10.02
CA LYS A 354 6.25 20.29 9.86
C LYS A 354 4.88 20.69 9.31
N ILE A 355 4.27 19.80 8.55
CA ILE A 355 2.94 20.05 7.99
C ILE A 355 1.93 20.39 9.09
N ALA A 356 1.16 21.45 8.86
CA ALA A 356 0.05 21.83 9.71
C ALA A 356 -1.24 21.14 9.26
N GLY A 357 -2.13 20.84 10.20
CA GLY A 357 -3.47 20.30 9.90
C GLY A 357 -3.94 19.28 10.93
N THR A 358 -5.25 19.24 11.15
CA THR A 358 -5.87 18.26 12.04
C THR A 358 -5.88 16.88 11.40
N ASP A 359 -5.95 15.82 12.21
CA ASP A 359 -6.13 14.45 11.70
C ASP A 359 -7.44 14.26 10.93
N SER A 360 -8.40 15.16 11.11
CA SER A 360 -9.68 15.19 10.40
C SER A 360 -9.65 16.00 9.09
N ASN A 361 -8.48 16.42 8.58
CA ASN A 361 -8.40 17.19 7.34
C ASN A 361 -9.17 16.50 6.20
N PRO A 362 -10.08 17.20 5.49
CA PRO A 362 -10.97 16.58 4.50
C PRO A 362 -10.26 16.14 3.21
N CYS A 363 -9.06 16.64 2.91
CA CYS A 363 -8.31 16.32 1.70
C CYS A 363 -7.38 15.10 1.83
N TYR A 364 -6.77 14.93 3.01
CA TYR A 364 -5.70 13.96 3.24
C TYR A 364 -5.68 13.38 4.65
N GLY A 365 -6.64 13.71 5.51
CA GLY A 365 -6.69 13.24 6.90
C GLY A 365 -7.04 11.75 7.05
N GLN A 366 -7.25 11.31 8.29
CA GLN A 366 -7.42 9.92 8.69
C GLN A 366 -8.59 9.18 7.99
N SER A 367 -9.62 9.90 7.54
CA SER A 367 -10.79 9.30 6.89
C SER A 367 -10.69 9.29 5.36
N VAL A 368 -9.56 9.75 4.80
CA VAL A 368 -9.34 9.84 3.36
C VAL A 368 -8.42 8.70 2.92
N PRO A 369 -8.75 7.95 1.85
CA PRO A 369 -7.86 6.91 1.33
C PRO A 369 -6.48 7.45 0.93
N PRO A 370 -5.36 6.84 1.34
CA PRO A 370 -5.31 5.63 2.14
C PRO A 370 -5.65 5.92 3.61
N ILE A 371 -6.71 5.26 4.10
CA ILE A 371 -7.33 5.53 5.40
C ILE A 371 -6.29 5.38 6.52
N ALA A 372 -6.36 6.25 7.51
CA ALA A 372 -5.48 6.36 8.66
C ALA A 372 -4.02 6.75 8.38
N TYR A 373 -3.58 6.98 7.13
CA TYR A 373 -2.15 7.21 6.89
C TYR A 373 -1.62 8.54 7.44
N TYR A 374 -2.36 9.64 7.29
CA TYR A 374 -1.85 10.95 7.71
C TYR A 374 -1.42 11.02 9.18
N PRO A 375 -2.23 10.64 10.19
CA PRO A 375 -1.78 10.66 11.59
C PRO A 375 -0.53 9.80 11.85
N HIS A 376 -0.37 8.71 11.09
CA HIS A 376 0.77 7.81 11.20
C HIS A 376 2.06 8.39 10.60
N TRP A 377 1.97 9.27 9.60
CA TRP A 377 3.14 9.73 8.84
C TRP A 377 3.39 11.23 8.90
N ARG A 378 2.46 12.04 9.44
CA ARG A 378 2.55 13.51 9.46
C ARG A 378 3.84 14.06 10.06
N GLU A 379 4.44 13.37 11.03
CA GLU A 379 5.68 13.81 11.64
C GLU A 379 6.89 13.77 10.70
N MET A 380 6.81 13.00 9.61
CA MET A 380 7.83 12.92 8.55
C MET A 380 7.63 13.98 7.47
N ILE A 381 6.55 14.74 7.52
CA ILE A 381 6.14 15.62 6.43
C ILE A 381 6.44 17.07 6.80
N PHE A 382 7.20 17.74 5.94
CA PHE A 382 7.57 19.14 6.08
C PHE A 382 7.08 19.93 4.88
N THR A 383 6.77 21.20 5.11
CA THR A 383 6.44 22.18 4.08
C THR A 383 7.42 23.34 4.15
N ALA A 384 7.68 23.97 3.00
CA ALA A 384 8.47 25.19 2.91
C ALA A 384 8.02 26.02 1.72
N ALA A 385 7.91 27.34 1.87
CA ALA A 385 7.43 28.23 0.82
C ALA A 385 8.06 29.64 0.90
N PRO A 386 8.30 30.31 -0.24
CA PRO A 386 8.38 29.72 -1.59
C PRO A 386 9.54 28.72 -1.66
N ALA A 387 9.60 27.90 -2.71
CA ALA A 387 10.66 26.90 -2.85
C ALA A 387 11.11 26.70 -4.30
N THR A 388 12.35 26.23 -4.45
CA THR A 388 12.83 25.62 -5.68
C THR A 388 12.99 24.12 -5.46
N VAL A 389 12.36 23.29 -6.28
CA VAL A 389 12.43 21.82 -6.15
C VAL A 389 13.00 21.24 -7.43
N ASN A 390 14.14 20.55 -7.35
CA ASN A 390 14.82 19.96 -8.52
C ASN A 390 15.04 20.99 -9.66
N GLY A 391 15.33 22.26 -9.28
CA GLY A 391 15.52 23.37 -10.21
C GLY A 391 14.24 24.06 -10.70
N ALA A 392 13.06 23.55 -10.38
CA ALA A 392 11.78 24.16 -10.75
C ALA A 392 11.29 25.14 -9.65
N SER A 393 10.79 26.31 -10.06
CA SER A 393 10.17 27.28 -9.14
C SER A 393 8.76 26.83 -8.74
N CYS A 394 8.51 26.74 -7.43
CA CYS A 394 7.27 26.23 -6.85
C CYS A 394 6.65 27.25 -5.88
N ALA A 395 5.34 27.19 -5.68
CA ALA A 395 4.69 27.96 -4.61
C ALA A 395 5.14 27.47 -3.23
N GLY A 396 5.47 26.19 -3.13
CA GLY A 396 6.16 25.61 -1.99
C GLY A 396 6.73 24.24 -2.33
N ALA A 397 7.35 23.62 -1.34
CA ALA A 397 7.82 22.24 -1.38
C ALA A 397 7.12 21.43 -0.30
N LEU A 398 6.80 20.18 -0.64
CA LEU A 398 6.49 19.13 0.32
C LEU A 398 7.73 18.23 0.42
N LEU A 399 8.27 18.09 1.62
CA LEU A 399 9.33 17.13 1.91
C LEU A 399 8.75 15.99 2.75
N PHE A 400 9.15 14.77 2.43
CA PHE A 400 8.89 13.60 3.23
C PHE A 400 10.22 12.97 3.62
N ALA A 401 10.56 13.10 4.90
CA ALA A 401 11.78 12.56 5.49
C ALA A 401 11.81 11.04 5.33
N GLY A 402 12.98 10.47 5.02
CA GLY A 402 13.15 9.02 4.93
C GLY A 402 13.32 8.35 6.30
N GLN A 403 13.85 7.13 6.26
CA GLN A 403 14.27 6.40 7.46
C GLN A 403 15.36 7.19 8.21
N ARG A 404 15.56 6.90 9.49
CA ARG A 404 16.59 7.60 10.27
C ARG A 404 17.98 7.29 9.72
N GLY A 405 18.78 8.33 9.53
CA GLY A 405 20.21 8.20 9.28
C GLY A 405 21.04 8.01 10.54
N PRO A 406 22.35 7.69 10.39
CA PRO A 406 23.27 7.60 11.50
C PRO A 406 23.27 8.87 12.36
N GLY A 407 23.00 8.73 13.66
CA GLY A 407 22.98 9.82 14.63
C GLY A 407 21.67 10.60 14.71
N GLN A 408 20.70 10.36 13.83
CA GLN A 408 19.35 10.90 13.99
C GLN A 408 18.60 10.14 15.09
N VAL A 409 18.00 10.88 16.02
CA VAL A 409 17.19 10.34 17.12
C VAL A 409 15.85 11.06 17.10
N ARG A 410 14.74 10.32 17.22
CA ARG A 410 13.37 10.87 17.14
C ARG A 410 12.49 10.38 18.30
N VAL A 411 13.01 10.48 19.52
CA VAL A 411 12.40 9.90 20.73
C VAL A 411 11.65 10.97 21.50
N SER A 412 12.37 11.93 22.08
CA SER A 412 11.79 12.96 22.94
C SER A 412 11.11 14.08 22.15
N PRO A 413 10.27 14.92 22.79
CA PRO A 413 9.72 16.11 22.16
C PRO A 413 10.79 17.06 21.60
N VAL A 414 11.95 17.17 22.27
CA VAL A 414 13.09 17.99 21.80
C VAL A 414 13.69 17.40 20.53
N ASP A 415 13.89 16.08 20.50
CA ASP A 415 14.38 15.38 19.33
C ASP A 415 13.45 15.57 18.13
N LYS A 416 12.15 15.41 18.36
CA LYS A 416 11.10 15.52 17.34
C LYS A 416 10.92 16.95 16.82
N ALA A 417 11.30 17.96 17.59
CA ALA A 417 11.28 19.36 17.16
C ALA A 417 12.49 19.75 16.29
N ASN A 418 13.58 18.98 16.35
CA ASN A 418 14.81 19.27 15.61
C ASN A 418 14.75 18.72 14.17
N ALA A 419 14.70 19.61 13.18
CA ALA A 419 14.67 19.22 11.76
C ALA A 419 15.88 18.39 11.31
N ALA A 420 17.04 18.51 11.97
CA ALA A 420 18.24 17.71 11.66
C ALA A 420 18.07 16.22 11.98
N ASN A 421 17.09 15.88 12.82
CA ASN A 421 16.73 14.49 13.05
C ASN A 421 15.88 13.91 11.93
N TYR A 422 15.36 14.72 11.01
CA TYR A 422 14.46 14.26 9.93
C TYR A 422 15.09 14.39 8.56
N LEU A 423 15.51 15.60 8.21
CA LEU A 423 16.09 15.93 6.92
C LEU A 423 17.61 15.79 6.97
N GLU A 424 18.23 15.56 5.81
CA GLU A 424 19.68 15.40 5.73
C GLU A 424 20.34 16.24 4.63
N GLY A 425 21.67 16.35 4.73
CA GLY A 425 22.52 16.90 3.68
C GLY A 425 22.12 18.30 3.19
N PRO A 426 22.05 18.51 1.85
CA PRO A 426 21.67 19.79 1.28
C PRO A 426 20.24 20.22 1.64
N ASN A 427 19.30 19.30 1.81
CA ASN A 427 17.91 19.63 2.12
C ASN A 427 17.77 20.18 3.54
N LEU A 428 18.43 19.55 4.53
CA LEU A 428 18.51 20.09 5.88
C LEU A 428 19.13 21.50 5.90
N SER A 429 20.22 21.68 5.18
CA SER A 429 20.91 22.98 5.07
C SER A 429 20.00 24.03 4.41
N ALA A 430 19.25 23.63 3.39
CA ALA A 430 18.34 24.52 2.67
C ALA A 430 17.15 24.94 3.53
N PHE A 431 16.59 24.00 4.30
CA PHE A 431 15.47 24.20 5.21
C PHE A 431 15.86 25.12 6.38
N THR A 432 16.97 24.84 7.05
CA THR A 432 17.42 25.59 8.24
C THR A 432 17.87 27.01 7.91
N ASN A 433 18.53 27.21 6.76
CA ASN A 433 18.95 28.54 6.29
C ASN A 433 17.82 29.32 5.59
N GLY A 434 16.65 28.72 5.38
CA GLY A 434 15.51 29.35 4.69
C GLY A 434 15.74 29.62 3.20
N THR A 435 16.75 28.99 2.58
CA THR A 435 16.98 29.11 1.11
C THR A 435 15.96 28.33 0.30
N ASN A 436 15.36 27.29 0.91
CA ASN A 436 14.29 26.47 0.33
C ASN A 436 14.59 25.91 -1.08
N ASN A 437 15.86 25.60 -1.37
CA ASN A 437 16.28 24.93 -2.59
C ASN A 437 16.49 23.44 -2.31
N PHE A 438 15.51 22.62 -2.68
CA PHE A 438 15.45 21.21 -2.33
C PHE A 438 15.71 20.31 -3.54
N LEU A 439 16.42 19.22 -3.30
CA LEU A 439 16.80 18.23 -4.31
C LEU A 439 16.50 16.82 -3.79
N GLY A 440 15.96 15.96 -4.65
CA GLY A 440 15.69 14.57 -4.29
C GLY A 440 14.67 13.89 -5.20
N PRO A 441 14.45 12.58 -5.00
CA PRO A 441 13.42 11.84 -5.72
C PRO A 441 12.03 12.44 -5.46
N SER A 442 11.17 12.41 -6.46
CA SER A 442 9.77 12.87 -6.33
C SER A 442 8.82 11.78 -5.81
N LEU A 443 9.23 10.51 -5.91
CA LEU A 443 8.44 9.35 -5.49
C LEU A 443 9.17 8.59 -4.39
N PHE A 444 8.40 8.14 -3.40
CA PHE A 444 8.85 7.16 -2.42
C PHE A 444 8.91 5.79 -3.09
N ASP A 445 10.12 5.35 -3.44
CA ASP A 445 10.36 4.09 -4.13
C ASP A 445 11.30 3.17 -3.35
N ARG A 446 11.56 1.95 -3.85
CA ARG A 446 12.64 1.07 -3.39
C ARG A 446 13.95 1.85 -3.41
N VAL A 447 14.85 1.53 -2.48
CA VAL A 447 16.18 2.14 -2.45
C VAL A 447 16.94 1.67 -3.69
N GLY A 448 17.10 2.58 -4.66
CA GLY A 448 17.81 2.33 -5.91
C GLY A 448 19.34 2.39 -5.76
N ALA A 449 20.05 2.06 -6.84
CA ALA A 449 21.50 2.19 -6.88
C ALA A 449 21.91 3.67 -6.70
N GLY A 450 22.68 3.96 -5.65
CA GLY A 450 23.10 5.33 -5.32
C GLY A 450 22.10 6.16 -4.50
N GLN A 451 20.97 5.56 -4.10
CA GLN A 451 20.05 6.14 -3.12
C GLN A 451 20.28 5.49 -1.75
N THR A 452 19.87 6.19 -0.70
CA THR A 452 19.88 5.67 0.67
C THR A 452 18.45 5.62 1.22
N ALA A 453 18.23 4.88 2.31
CA ALA A 453 16.89 4.75 2.90
C ALA A 453 16.41 6.05 3.57
N GLU A 454 17.37 6.87 3.98
CA GLU A 454 17.23 8.17 4.63
C GLU A 454 16.79 9.26 3.66
N GLN A 455 17.17 9.12 2.38
CA GLN A 455 17.01 10.17 1.39
C GLN A 455 15.60 10.76 1.35
N ASP A 456 15.52 12.07 1.58
CA ASP A 456 14.31 12.88 1.53
C ASP A 456 13.61 12.78 0.16
N ILE A 457 12.29 12.58 0.19
CA ILE A 457 11.43 12.72 -0.99
C ILE A 457 10.97 14.18 -1.06
N VAL A 458 11.10 14.81 -2.23
CA VAL A 458 10.76 16.23 -2.41
C VAL A 458 9.78 16.42 -3.56
N ARG A 459 8.70 17.16 -3.32
CA ARG A 459 7.66 17.45 -4.31
C ARG A 459 7.42 18.95 -4.42
N CYS A 460 7.29 19.40 -5.66
CA CYS A 460 6.85 20.76 -5.95
C CYS A 460 5.37 20.90 -5.62
N ILE A 461 5.00 21.95 -4.90
CA ILE A 461 3.62 22.41 -4.75
C ILE A 461 3.41 23.55 -5.76
N PRO A 462 2.61 23.34 -6.83
CA PRO A 462 2.38 24.37 -7.84
C PRO A 462 1.58 25.55 -7.28
N ALA A 463 1.73 26.73 -7.91
CA ALA A 463 0.92 27.91 -7.60
C ALA A 463 -0.50 27.86 -8.22
N SER A 464 -0.67 27.03 -9.25
CA SER A 464 -1.95 26.86 -9.95
C SER A 464 -2.88 25.92 -9.17
N ALA A 465 -4.17 26.19 -9.26
CA ALA A 465 -5.23 25.30 -8.79
C ALA A 465 -5.18 23.93 -9.47
N SER A 466 -5.80 22.91 -8.86
CA SER A 466 -5.80 21.52 -9.35
C SER A 466 -6.46 21.33 -10.72
N LEU A 467 -7.30 22.28 -11.14
CA LEU A 467 -7.91 22.30 -12.47
C LEU A 467 -7.77 23.69 -13.11
N ASN A 468 -7.28 23.70 -14.35
CA ASN A 468 -7.26 24.85 -15.24
C ASN A 468 -8.54 24.84 -16.08
N THR A 469 -9.31 25.92 -16.10
CA THR A 469 -10.49 26.07 -16.94
C THR A 469 -10.16 26.76 -18.25
N VAL A 470 -10.64 26.19 -19.36
CA VAL A 470 -10.42 26.75 -20.69
C VAL A 470 -11.28 27.99 -20.86
N VAL A 471 -10.64 29.13 -21.10
CA VAL A 471 -11.33 30.40 -21.37
C VAL A 471 -11.76 30.44 -22.82
N SER A 472 -13.07 30.60 -23.06
CA SER A 472 -13.63 30.90 -24.38
C SER A 472 -13.76 32.41 -24.55
N PRO A 473 -13.00 33.06 -25.44
CA PRO A 473 -13.17 34.49 -25.73
C PRO A 473 -14.58 34.82 -26.23
N ALA A 474 -15.20 33.89 -26.97
CA ALA A 474 -16.56 34.05 -27.48
C ALA A 474 -17.61 34.09 -26.36
N LEU A 475 -17.50 33.21 -25.36
CA LEU A 475 -18.37 33.28 -24.18
C LEU A 475 -18.05 34.49 -23.29
N GLY A 476 -16.77 34.87 -23.21
CA GLY A 476 -16.34 36.08 -22.50
C GLY A 476 -17.01 37.34 -23.04
N ALA A 477 -17.14 37.45 -24.37
CA ALA A 477 -17.87 38.54 -25.02
C ALA A 477 -19.39 38.53 -24.72
N LEU A 478 -19.94 37.39 -24.32
CA LEU A 478 -21.32 37.23 -23.84
C LEU A 478 -21.45 37.41 -22.31
N GLY A 479 -20.36 37.75 -21.61
CA GLY A 479 -20.37 38.13 -20.20
C GLY A 479 -19.99 37.03 -19.20
N GLY A 480 -19.41 35.90 -19.63
CA GLY A 480 -18.97 34.86 -18.67
C GLY A 480 -18.37 33.59 -19.28
N GLN A 481 -18.20 32.55 -18.46
CA GLN A 481 -17.75 31.21 -18.86
C GLN A 481 -18.73 30.15 -18.35
N ILE A 482 -18.86 29.03 -19.07
CA ILE A 482 -19.77 27.93 -18.68
C ILE A 482 -19.07 26.91 -17.78
N VAL A 483 -17.77 27.06 -17.53
CA VAL A 483 -16.98 26.21 -16.62
C VAL A 483 -16.27 27.10 -15.61
N ALA A 484 -16.29 26.67 -14.35
CA ALA A 484 -15.57 27.34 -13.27
C ALA A 484 -15.02 26.31 -12.30
N TYR A 485 -13.81 26.55 -11.79
CA TYR A 485 -13.24 25.78 -10.70
C TYR A 485 -13.05 26.69 -9.50
N ASP A 486 -13.65 26.31 -8.37
CA ASP A 486 -13.44 26.98 -7.09
C ASP A 486 -12.42 26.17 -6.27
N PRO A 487 -11.18 26.67 -6.12
CA PRO A 487 -10.15 25.95 -5.37
C PRO A 487 -10.44 25.91 -3.86
N ALA A 488 -11.21 26.86 -3.30
CA ALA A 488 -11.51 26.89 -1.87
C ALA A 488 -12.43 25.72 -1.47
N THR A 489 -13.39 25.38 -2.32
CA THR A 489 -14.30 24.25 -2.11
C THR A 489 -13.90 23.00 -2.90
N ARG A 490 -12.87 23.11 -3.76
CA ARG A 490 -12.41 22.09 -4.70
C ARG A 490 -13.56 21.56 -5.56
N THR A 491 -14.41 22.47 -6.00
CA THR A 491 -15.61 22.18 -6.80
C THR A 491 -15.40 22.64 -8.22
N LEU A 492 -15.52 21.73 -9.17
CA LEU A 492 -15.66 22.06 -10.58
C LEU A 492 -17.14 22.16 -10.93
N THR A 493 -17.54 23.28 -11.50
CA THR A 493 -18.88 23.51 -12.03
C THR A 493 -18.83 23.44 -13.55
N LEU A 494 -19.63 22.54 -14.12
CA LEU A 494 -19.83 22.38 -15.56
C LEU A 494 -21.24 22.82 -15.95
N GLY A 495 -21.32 23.71 -16.95
CA GLY A 495 -22.55 24.41 -17.28
C GLY A 495 -22.85 25.53 -16.27
N ARG A 496 -23.61 26.54 -16.71
CA ARG A 496 -24.09 27.66 -15.88
C ARG A 496 -25.18 28.43 -16.62
N LEU A 497 -26.15 28.94 -15.86
CA LEU A 497 -27.13 29.92 -16.35
C LEU A 497 -26.45 31.24 -16.72
N PHE A 498 -26.59 31.65 -17.98
CA PHE A 498 -26.23 32.99 -18.46
C PHE A 498 -27.47 33.85 -18.56
N SER A 499 -27.39 35.11 -18.16
CA SER A 499 -28.43 36.11 -18.42
C SER A 499 -28.37 36.60 -19.87
N ILE A 500 -28.62 35.71 -20.83
CA ILE A 500 -28.69 36.01 -22.27
C ILE A 500 -30.07 35.62 -22.82
N THR A 501 -30.51 36.33 -23.86
CA THR A 501 -31.80 36.03 -24.50
C THR A 501 -31.75 34.69 -25.26
N PRO A 502 -32.89 33.98 -25.43
CA PRO A 502 -32.96 32.79 -26.27
C PRO A 502 -32.43 33.02 -27.70
N ALA A 503 -32.65 34.21 -28.27
CA ALA A 503 -32.13 34.57 -29.59
C ALA A 503 -30.59 34.66 -29.62
N GLN A 504 -29.98 35.28 -28.61
CA GLN A 504 -28.53 35.31 -28.47
C GLN A 504 -27.95 33.91 -28.28
N ARG A 505 -28.62 33.06 -27.50
CA ARG A 505 -28.22 31.66 -27.31
C ARG A 505 -28.26 30.87 -28.62
N ALA A 506 -29.37 30.96 -29.35
CA ALA A 506 -29.51 30.30 -30.65
C ALA A 506 -28.43 30.77 -31.64
N ALA A 507 -28.15 32.07 -31.68
CA ALA A 507 -27.14 32.64 -32.58
C ALA A 507 -25.69 32.24 -32.23
N ASN A 508 -25.42 31.89 -30.96
CA ASN A 508 -24.07 31.62 -30.46
C ASN A 508 -23.87 30.17 -29.98
N PHE A 509 -24.78 29.27 -30.32
CA PHE A 509 -24.78 27.87 -29.86
C PHE A 509 -23.42 27.16 -29.99
N SER A 510 -22.75 27.32 -31.12
CA SER A 510 -21.44 26.70 -31.39
C SER A 510 -20.33 27.14 -30.41
N ARG A 511 -20.61 28.12 -29.55
CA ARG A 511 -19.70 28.67 -28.55
C ARG A 511 -19.94 28.10 -27.14
N PHE A 512 -21.03 27.36 -26.91
CA PHE A 512 -21.38 26.81 -25.60
C PHE A 512 -20.68 25.47 -25.32
N PHE A 513 -19.36 25.51 -25.32
CA PHE A 513 -18.48 24.43 -24.90
C PHE A 513 -17.65 24.88 -23.70
N GLY A 514 -17.17 23.91 -22.93
CA GLY A 514 -16.41 24.17 -21.71
C GLY A 514 -15.51 23.00 -21.39
N CYS A 515 -14.27 23.28 -21.00
CA CYS A 515 -13.32 22.25 -20.63
C CYS A 515 -12.52 22.66 -19.41
N SER A 516 -12.08 21.68 -18.65
CA SER A 516 -11.13 21.85 -17.56
C SER A 516 -10.13 20.71 -17.54
N TRP A 517 -8.90 21.00 -17.17
CA TRP A 517 -7.82 20.03 -17.20
C TRP A 517 -6.91 20.17 -15.98
N THR A 518 -6.40 19.05 -15.48
CA THR A 518 -5.18 19.02 -14.65
C THR A 518 -4.09 19.87 -15.32
N PRO A 519 -3.39 20.80 -14.64
CA PRO A 519 -2.43 21.69 -15.29
C PRO A 519 -1.14 21.00 -15.74
N GLU A 520 -0.69 19.98 -15.03
CA GLU A 520 0.48 19.18 -15.34
C GLU A 520 0.11 17.94 -16.17
N THR A 521 1.09 17.39 -16.88
CA THR A 521 0.96 16.06 -17.50
C THR A 521 1.62 15.02 -16.61
N HIS A 522 1.14 13.78 -16.68
CA HIS A 522 1.66 12.66 -15.89
C HIS A 522 1.98 11.48 -16.80
N PRO A 523 3.11 10.78 -16.60
CA PRO A 523 3.37 9.52 -17.28
C PRO A 523 2.25 8.52 -17.00
N LEU A 524 1.70 7.89 -18.03
CA LEU A 524 0.63 6.90 -17.85
C LEU A 524 1.15 5.59 -17.25
N GLY A 525 2.41 5.22 -17.53
CA GLY A 525 3.02 4.00 -16.97
C GLY A 525 2.20 2.75 -17.26
N ASN A 526 1.85 1.99 -16.21
CA ASN A 526 0.98 0.81 -16.31
C ASN A 526 -0.52 1.16 -16.23
N GLY A 527 -0.87 2.44 -16.16
CA GLY A 527 -2.24 2.94 -16.17
C GLY A 527 -2.57 3.87 -15.01
N LEU A 528 -3.85 4.00 -14.71
CA LEU A 528 -4.32 4.90 -13.67
C LEU A 528 -5.60 4.39 -13.01
N ARG A 529 -5.88 4.93 -11.82
CA ARG A 529 -7.12 4.73 -11.08
C ARG A 529 -7.63 6.10 -10.64
N SER A 530 -8.68 6.57 -11.29
CA SER A 530 -9.30 7.86 -11.05
C SER A 530 -10.64 7.70 -10.36
N TYR A 531 -10.93 8.59 -9.42
CA TYR A 531 -12.22 8.69 -8.76
C TYR A 531 -12.68 10.14 -8.78
N PHE A 532 -13.98 10.34 -8.95
CA PHE A 532 -14.64 11.62 -8.72
C PHE A 532 -16.09 11.39 -8.32
N LYS A 533 -16.70 12.40 -7.73
CA LYS A 533 -18.12 12.45 -7.41
C LYS A 533 -18.75 13.59 -8.18
N PHE A 534 -19.94 13.39 -8.75
CA PHE A 534 -20.67 14.47 -9.40
C PHE A 534 -22.14 14.51 -8.97
N ARG A 535 -22.77 15.65 -9.24
CA ARG A 535 -24.21 15.86 -9.07
C ARG A 535 -24.75 16.65 -10.25
N ILE A 536 -25.83 16.17 -10.85
CA ILE A 536 -26.58 16.91 -11.88
C ILE A 536 -27.66 17.71 -11.15
N LEU A 537 -27.57 19.03 -11.21
CA LEU A 537 -28.56 19.95 -10.65
C LEU A 537 -29.58 20.32 -11.71
N ASP A 538 -29.11 20.72 -12.88
CA ASP A 538 -29.94 20.99 -14.05
C ASP A 538 -29.50 20.12 -15.23
N ARG A 539 -30.47 19.43 -15.84
CA ARG A 539 -30.23 18.55 -16.99
C ARG A 539 -29.88 19.36 -18.24
N GLY A 540 -28.80 18.97 -18.90
CA GLY A 540 -28.35 19.51 -20.18
C GLY A 540 -28.06 18.42 -21.19
N GLU A 541 -26.97 18.54 -21.94
CA GLU A 541 -26.49 17.49 -22.85
C GLU A 541 -25.74 16.41 -22.06
N GLY A 542 -24.86 16.81 -21.14
CA GLY A 542 -24.00 15.89 -20.41
C GLY A 542 -22.58 16.42 -20.25
N PHE A 543 -21.66 15.53 -19.90
CA PHE A 543 -20.24 15.85 -19.80
C PHE A 543 -19.39 14.59 -20.05
N THR A 544 -18.08 14.77 -20.22
CA THR A 544 -17.15 13.67 -20.41
C THR A 544 -15.97 13.81 -19.46
N PHE A 545 -15.63 12.74 -18.73
CA PHE A 545 -14.30 12.63 -18.11
C PHE A 545 -13.32 12.13 -19.18
N ALA A 546 -12.24 12.88 -19.41
CA ALA A 546 -11.34 12.64 -20.51
C ALA A 546 -9.90 12.37 -20.05
N ILE A 547 -9.28 11.37 -20.66
CA ILE A 547 -7.85 11.05 -20.59
C ILE A 547 -7.28 11.38 -21.97
N ILE A 548 -6.49 12.44 -22.09
CA ILE A 548 -5.97 12.90 -23.38
C ILE A 548 -4.45 12.82 -23.41
N ASP A 549 -3.89 12.68 -24.61
CA ASP A 549 -2.44 12.73 -24.82
C ASP A 549 -1.89 14.11 -24.44
N GLY A 550 -1.14 14.16 -23.34
CA GLY A 550 -0.60 15.39 -22.78
C GLY A 550 0.58 15.96 -23.57
N ASP A 551 1.25 15.16 -24.40
CA ASP A 551 2.34 15.62 -25.25
C ASP A 551 1.81 16.36 -26.49
N ARG A 552 0.59 16.05 -26.94
CA ARG A 552 -0.09 16.71 -28.06
C ARG A 552 -1.09 17.77 -27.64
N ASN A 553 -1.56 17.75 -26.38
CA ASN A 553 -2.60 18.65 -25.90
C ASN A 553 -2.17 19.46 -24.68
N GLY A 554 -2.16 20.79 -24.85
CA GLY A 554 -2.01 21.73 -23.74
C GLY A 554 -3.27 21.87 -22.89
N ALA A 555 -3.19 22.64 -21.80
CA ALA A 555 -4.34 22.90 -20.90
C ALA A 555 -5.46 23.77 -21.49
N GLY A 556 -5.29 24.29 -22.72
CA GLY A 556 -6.22 25.20 -23.39
C GLY A 556 -7.11 24.54 -24.45
N VAL A 557 -7.08 23.21 -24.59
CA VAL A 557 -7.82 22.49 -25.62
C VAL A 557 -9.29 22.28 -25.24
N CYS A 558 -10.20 22.33 -26.21
CA CYS A 558 -11.59 21.95 -26.00
C CYS A 558 -12.26 21.53 -27.31
N GLY A 559 -13.21 20.62 -27.23
CA GLY A 559 -14.04 20.20 -28.36
C GLY A 559 -15.19 21.17 -28.66
N ALA A 560 -16.11 20.73 -29.52
CA ALA A 560 -17.28 21.47 -29.97
C ALA A 560 -18.45 21.45 -28.98
N ALA A 561 -19.43 22.34 -29.21
CA ALA A 561 -20.63 22.48 -28.39
C ALA A 561 -21.71 21.41 -28.74
N GLY A 562 -22.82 21.40 -28.00
CA GLY A 562 -23.94 20.46 -28.17
C GLY A 562 -23.56 19.00 -27.90
N TRP A 563 -24.00 18.13 -28.80
CA TRP A 563 -23.80 16.68 -28.80
C TRP A 563 -22.33 16.21 -28.85
N HIS A 564 -21.38 17.16 -29.02
CA HIS A 564 -19.95 16.88 -28.96
C HIS A 564 -19.41 16.87 -27.51
N LEU A 565 -20.22 17.32 -26.53
CA LEU A 565 -19.90 17.36 -25.09
C LEU A 565 -18.58 18.06 -24.74
N GLY A 566 -18.08 18.93 -25.61
CA GLY A 566 -16.75 19.53 -25.48
C GLY A 566 -15.59 18.51 -25.62
N TYR A 567 -15.87 17.25 -25.96
CA TYR A 567 -14.90 16.17 -26.10
C TYR A 567 -14.48 15.95 -27.56
N SER A 568 -15.44 15.97 -28.48
CA SER A 568 -15.23 15.74 -29.91
C SER A 568 -15.32 17.04 -30.73
N GLY A 569 -14.89 16.99 -31.99
CA GLY A 569 -15.07 18.07 -32.96
C GLY A 569 -14.22 19.34 -32.73
N ASN A 570 -14.30 20.26 -33.68
CA ASN A 570 -13.60 21.53 -33.66
C ASN A 570 -14.60 22.70 -33.46
N ASN A 571 -14.40 23.51 -32.41
CA ASN A 571 -15.26 24.65 -32.11
C ASN A 571 -14.87 25.95 -32.85
N GLY A 572 -13.71 25.98 -33.51
CA GLY A 572 -13.19 27.14 -34.24
C GLY A 572 -12.81 28.36 -33.37
N VAL A 573 -12.66 28.18 -32.05
CA VAL A 573 -12.31 29.22 -31.07
C VAL A 573 -11.06 28.83 -30.28
N THR A 574 -11.03 27.62 -29.73
CA THR A 574 -9.90 27.04 -29.01
C THR A 574 -9.30 25.90 -29.83
N PRO A 575 -8.04 25.50 -29.58
CA PRO A 575 -7.50 24.30 -30.21
C PRO A 575 -8.36 23.08 -29.87
N ARG A 576 -8.62 22.22 -30.86
CA ARG A 576 -9.37 20.97 -30.65
C ARG A 576 -8.56 20.01 -29.78
N ILE A 577 -9.25 19.06 -29.15
CA ILE A 577 -8.60 17.93 -28.48
C ILE A 577 -8.14 16.95 -29.56
N VAL A 578 -6.83 16.77 -29.66
CA VAL A 578 -6.20 15.88 -30.64
C VAL A 578 -5.98 14.50 -30.03
N GLU A 579 -6.24 13.47 -30.81
CA GLU A 579 -6.01 12.07 -30.48
C GLU A 579 -4.52 11.75 -30.18
N PRO A 580 -4.20 10.66 -29.44
CA PRO A 580 -5.11 9.70 -28.82
C PRO A 580 -5.82 10.27 -27.59
N LYS A 581 -7.04 9.79 -27.33
CA LYS A 581 -7.87 10.20 -26.19
C LYS A 581 -8.89 9.12 -25.79
N ILE A 582 -9.25 9.08 -24.53
CA ILE A 582 -10.29 8.20 -23.98
C ILE A 582 -11.28 9.07 -23.23
N GLY A 583 -12.56 8.90 -23.49
CA GLY A 583 -13.66 9.60 -22.84
C GLY A 583 -14.60 8.64 -22.15
N ILE A 584 -15.03 8.99 -20.94
CA ILE A 584 -16.17 8.40 -20.27
C ILE A 584 -17.27 9.44 -20.31
N GLU A 585 -18.20 9.29 -21.25
CA GLU A 585 -19.32 10.22 -21.38
C GLU A 585 -20.42 9.90 -20.40
N ILE A 586 -21.03 10.93 -19.84
CA ILE A 586 -22.27 10.91 -19.09
C ILE A 586 -23.24 11.71 -19.95
N ASP A 587 -23.98 11.02 -20.81
CA ASP A 587 -24.87 11.62 -21.78
C ASP A 587 -26.31 11.52 -21.28
N THR A 588 -26.99 12.67 -21.23
CA THR A 588 -28.36 12.75 -20.72
C THR A 588 -29.38 12.96 -21.83
N VAL A 589 -28.97 13.05 -23.09
CA VAL A 589 -29.81 13.34 -24.26
C VAL A 589 -29.52 12.37 -25.41
N ARG A 590 -30.52 11.57 -25.76
CA ARG A 590 -30.40 10.63 -26.88
C ARG A 590 -30.39 11.33 -28.24
N GLN A 591 -29.36 11.07 -29.04
CA GLN A 591 -29.21 11.44 -30.44
C GLN A 591 -29.23 10.21 -31.37
N LEU A 592 -30.29 10.07 -32.17
CA LEU A 592 -30.50 8.88 -33.03
C LEU A 592 -29.41 8.70 -34.09
N ASN A 593 -28.90 9.79 -34.63
CA ASN A 593 -27.86 9.79 -35.68
C ASN A 593 -26.45 9.47 -35.14
N ARG A 594 -26.31 9.26 -33.83
CA ARG A 594 -25.03 8.97 -33.16
C ARG A 594 -24.98 7.61 -32.48
N ASN A 595 -26.00 6.78 -32.76
CA ASN A 595 -26.18 5.46 -32.18
C ASN A 595 -26.34 5.47 -30.65
N ASP A 596 -26.88 6.56 -30.09
CA ASP A 596 -27.18 6.61 -28.66
C ASP A 596 -28.28 5.60 -28.31
N PRO A 597 -28.10 4.84 -27.22
CA PRO A 597 -29.06 3.83 -26.81
C PRO A 597 -30.43 4.46 -26.52
N ALA A 598 -31.48 3.67 -26.67
CA ALA A 598 -32.84 4.05 -26.29
C ALA A 598 -33.08 4.10 -24.77
N TYR A 599 -32.01 4.29 -23.97
CA TYR A 599 -32.07 4.28 -22.52
C TYR A 599 -32.69 5.57 -22.00
N VAL A 600 -33.91 5.47 -21.48
CA VAL A 600 -34.61 6.62 -20.90
C VAL A 600 -33.89 7.08 -19.64
N GLY A 601 -33.61 8.39 -19.55
CA GLY A 601 -32.89 9.00 -18.43
C GLY A 601 -31.39 9.22 -18.67
N GLY A 602 -30.86 8.78 -19.81
CA GLY A 602 -29.46 8.94 -20.18
C GLY A 602 -28.63 7.68 -20.01
N HIS A 603 -27.43 7.72 -20.55
CA HIS A 603 -26.44 6.65 -20.49
C HIS A 603 -25.08 7.18 -20.06
N PHE A 604 -24.19 6.26 -19.72
CA PHE A 604 -22.77 6.56 -19.69
C PHE A 604 -22.05 5.51 -20.51
N GLY A 605 -21.01 5.95 -21.21
CA GLY A 605 -20.36 5.15 -22.23
C GLY A 605 -18.88 5.45 -22.33
N ILE A 606 -18.16 4.45 -22.83
CA ILE A 606 -16.79 4.62 -23.27
C ILE A 606 -16.84 5.19 -24.68
N VAL A 607 -16.05 6.23 -24.93
CA VAL A 607 -15.80 6.80 -26.24
C VAL A 607 -14.30 7.02 -26.44
N TYR A 608 -13.81 6.82 -27.65
CA TYR A 608 -12.44 7.03 -28.08
C TYR A 608 -12.43 8.14 -29.13
N TRP A 609 -11.57 8.04 -30.15
CA TRP A 609 -11.59 8.88 -31.35
C TRP A 609 -12.07 8.07 -32.57
N GLY A 610 -13.16 7.32 -32.35
CA GLY A 610 -13.66 6.23 -33.20
C GLY A 610 -14.23 6.61 -34.58
N ASP A 611 -13.72 7.63 -35.25
CA ASP A 611 -13.73 7.87 -36.69
C ASP A 611 -12.80 9.07 -36.90
N THR A 612 -11.90 9.06 -37.89
CA THR A 612 -10.87 10.09 -38.08
C THR A 612 -11.41 11.44 -38.59
N SER A 613 -12.72 11.65 -38.60
CA SER A 613 -13.31 12.90 -39.08
C SER A 613 -13.11 14.01 -38.06
N GLU A 614 -12.62 15.18 -38.50
CA GLU A 614 -12.33 16.35 -37.63
C GLU A 614 -13.57 16.91 -36.89
N TYR A 615 -14.75 16.37 -37.17
CA TYR A 615 -16.02 16.92 -36.74
C TYR A 615 -16.66 16.09 -35.65
N ASP A 616 -16.56 14.76 -35.66
CA ASP A 616 -17.36 13.94 -34.77
C ASP A 616 -16.79 12.55 -34.50
N ASP A 617 -16.22 12.34 -33.32
CA ASP A 617 -15.54 11.10 -32.94
C ASP A 617 -16.09 10.43 -31.66
N ASN A 618 -17.23 10.91 -31.13
CA ASN A 618 -17.94 10.33 -29.97
C ASN A 618 -19.22 9.54 -30.36
N VAL A 619 -19.25 8.96 -31.55
CA VAL A 619 -20.39 8.15 -32.04
C VAL A 619 -20.21 6.68 -31.60
N HIS A 620 -21.25 6.00 -31.13
CA HIS A 620 -21.12 4.60 -30.71
C HIS A 620 -21.04 3.62 -31.89
N GLY A 621 -20.25 2.57 -31.75
CA GLY A 621 -20.10 1.49 -32.73
C GLY A 621 -19.23 1.81 -33.94
N VAL A 622 -18.55 2.96 -33.96
CA VAL A 622 -17.64 3.37 -35.05
C VAL A 622 -16.17 3.33 -34.61
N PRO A 623 -15.21 3.07 -35.54
CA PRO A 623 -15.44 2.85 -36.97
C PRO A 623 -15.96 1.43 -37.23
N THR A 624 -16.84 1.28 -38.22
CA THR A 624 -17.45 -0.01 -38.57
C THR A 624 -16.55 -0.89 -39.46
N THR A 625 -15.46 -0.33 -40.00
CA THR A 625 -14.44 -1.05 -40.77
C THR A 625 -13.03 -0.51 -40.46
N PRO A 626 -12.05 -1.36 -40.09
CA PRO A 626 -10.67 -0.91 -39.94
C PRO A 626 -10.01 -0.86 -41.32
N ALA A 627 -10.13 0.27 -42.02
CA ALA A 627 -9.52 0.44 -43.35
C ALA A 627 -8.00 0.70 -43.31
N ALA A 628 -7.41 0.91 -42.13
CA ALA A 628 -6.00 1.24 -41.94
C ALA A 628 -5.22 0.12 -41.24
N SER A 629 -3.90 0.06 -41.46
CA SER A 629 -3.00 -0.86 -40.76
C SER A 629 -2.85 -0.56 -39.26
N ARG A 630 -3.14 0.68 -38.85
CA ARG A 630 -3.11 1.19 -37.47
C ARG A 630 -4.41 1.95 -37.18
N PRO A 631 -5.57 1.28 -37.11
CA PRO A 631 -6.87 1.94 -37.01
C PRO A 631 -7.07 2.59 -35.63
N ALA A 632 -7.95 3.59 -35.57
CA ALA A 632 -8.46 4.10 -34.29
C ALA A 632 -9.24 3.01 -33.54
N PRO A 633 -9.25 3.01 -32.20
CA PRO A 633 -10.09 2.12 -31.41
C PRO A 633 -11.56 2.36 -31.72
N GLN A 634 -12.35 1.29 -31.79
CA GLN A 634 -13.78 1.37 -31.98
C GLN A 634 -14.46 1.83 -30.69
N ASN A 635 -15.28 2.87 -30.78
CA ASN A 635 -16.21 3.24 -29.73
C ASN A 635 -17.18 2.07 -29.51
N PRO A 636 -17.30 1.52 -28.28
CA PRO A 636 -18.12 0.36 -28.04
C PRO A 636 -19.56 0.52 -28.54
N PRO A 637 -20.15 -0.49 -29.20
CA PRO A 637 -21.53 -0.43 -29.62
C PRO A 637 -22.46 -0.47 -28.41
N ALA A 638 -23.49 0.38 -28.43
CA ALA A 638 -24.49 0.40 -27.37
C ALA A 638 -25.41 -0.84 -27.47
N PRO A 639 -25.55 -1.66 -26.41
CA PRO A 639 -26.42 -2.83 -26.45
C PRO A 639 -27.90 -2.42 -26.45
N ALA A 640 -28.76 -3.26 -27.03
CA ALA A 640 -30.21 -2.97 -27.05
C ALA A 640 -30.81 -2.85 -25.64
N THR A 641 -30.28 -3.61 -24.68
CA THR A 641 -30.66 -3.58 -23.26
C THR A 641 -29.43 -3.29 -22.39
N PRO A 642 -29.57 -2.53 -21.29
CA PRO A 642 -28.46 -2.27 -20.37
C PRO A 642 -27.84 -3.58 -19.88
N THR A 643 -26.55 -3.77 -20.16
CA THR A 643 -25.83 -5.02 -19.89
C THR A 643 -24.54 -4.70 -19.17
N LEU A 644 -24.35 -5.24 -17.96
CA LEU A 644 -23.13 -4.99 -17.18
C LEU A 644 -21.89 -5.46 -17.95
N GLY A 645 -20.84 -4.63 -17.94
CA GLY A 645 -19.57 -4.90 -18.61
C GLY A 645 -19.60 -4.67 -20.12
N ALA A 646 -20.73 -4.24 -20.71
CA ALA A 646 -20.71 -3.68 -22.07
C ALA A 646 -20.11 -2.27 -22.04
N GLY A 647 -19.59 -1.75 -23.16
CA GLY A 647 -18.96 -0.42 -23.16
C GLY A 647 -19.93 0.77 -23.02
N VAL A 648 -21.24 0.52 -22.98
CA VAL A 648 -22.28 1.53 -22.73
C VAL A 648 -23.31 0.94 -21.76
N TYR A 649 -23.68 1.73 -20.75
CA TYR A 649 -24.66 1.34 -19.73
C TYR A 649 -25.61 2.49 -19.41
N LYS A 650 -26.77 2.17 -18.83
CA LYS A 650 -27.77 3.15 -18.45
C LYS A 650 -27.31 3.93 -17.21
N LEU A 651 -27.49 5.26 -17.20
CA LEU A 651 -27.02 6.12 -16.11
C LEU A 651 -27.62 5.72 -14.75
N ASP A 652 -28.88 5.30 -14.74
CA ASP A 652 -29.50 4.62 -13.62
C ASP A 652 -30.43 3.51 -14.14
N ALA A 653 -30.11 2.27 -13.81
CA ALA A 653 -30.89 1.11 -14.23
C ALA A 653 -32.36 1.20 -13.78
N ASN A 654 -32.63 1.83 -12.63
CA ASN A 654 -33.93 1.83 -11.96
C ASN A 654 -34.81 3.05 -12.25
N LEU A 655 -34.28 4.10 -12.90
CA LEU A 655 -35.03 5.33 -13.18
C LEU A 655 -35.47 5.41 -14.65
N SER A 656 -36.60 6.07 -14.88
CA SER A 656 -37.07 6.46 -16.22
C SER A 656 -36.77 7.93 -16.53
N SER A 657 -35.86 8.56 -15.78
CA SER A 657 -35.44 9.95 -15.92
C SER A 657 -33.97 10.10 -15.50
N THR A 658 -33.34 11.22 -15.87
CA THR A 658 -31.99 11.55 -15.40
C THR A 658 -32.01 11.74 -13.87
N PRO A 659 -31.06 11.14 -13.13
CA PRO A 659 -30.96 11.35 -11.69
C PRO A 659 -30.50 12.79 -11.40
N LEU A 660 -31.38 13.59 -10.82
CA LEU A 660 -31.09 14.95 -10.36
C LEU A 660 -30.87 14.97 -8.85
N ASP A 661 -30.10 15.96 -8.39
CA ASP A 661 -29.86 16.30 -6.97
C ASP A 661 -29.30 15.15 -6.12
N GLN A 662 -28.62 14.20 -6.74
CA GLN A 662 -28.03 13.02 -6.09
C GLN A 662 -26.53 12.99 -6.33
N ASP A 663 -25.78 12.59 -5.29
CA ASP A 663 -24.36 12.29 -5.43
C ASP A 663 -24.18 10.97 -6.20
N ILE A 664 -23.39 11.04 -7.26
CA ILE A 664 -23.03 9.91 -8.10
C ILE A 664 -21.50 9.77 -8.07
N HIS A 665 -21.04 8.60 -7.65
CA HIS A 665 -19.65 8.24 -7.49
C HIS A 665 -19.17 7.48 -8.73
N VAL A 666 -18.06 7.91 -9.31
CA VAL A 666 -17.45 7.28 -10.47
C VAL A 666 -16.04 6.85 -10.15
N ARG A 667 -15.70 5.61 -10.53
CA ARG A 667 -14.35 5.08 -10.52
C ARG A 667 -13.99 4.63 -11.93
N VAL A 668 -12.87 5.11 -12.44
CA VAL A 668 -12.29 4.72 -13.73
C VAL A 668 -10.95 4.04 -13.46
N GLU A 669 -10.79 2.81 -13.95
CA GLU A 669 -9.53 2.09 -13.93
C GLU A 669 -9.08 1.80 -15.36
N LEU A 670 -7.86 2.23 -15.69
CA LEU A 670 -7.18 1.90 -16.94
C LEU A 670 -5.94 1.11 -16.58
N THR A 671 -5.80 -0.12 -17.05
CA THR A 671 -4.68 -1.01 -16.74
C THR A 671 -4.05 -1.56 -18.01
N ARG A 672 -2.72 -1.48 -18.13
CA ARG A 672 -1.99 -2.05 -19.27
C ARG A 672 -2.09 -3.58 -19.25
N LEU A 673 -2.46 -4.19 -20.38
CA LEU A 673 -2.49 -5.64 -20.54
C LEU A 673 -1.23 -6.16 -21.22
N ALA A 674 -0.91 -5.63 -22.40
CA ALA A 674 0.22 -6.08 -23.21
C ALA A 674 0.72 -4.96 -24.11
N THR A 675 2.02 -5.00 -24.43
CA THR A 675 2.64 -4.12 -25.44
C THR A 675 3.22 -5.00 -26.54
N ASP A 676 2.86 -4.70 -27.78
CA ASP A 676 3.39 -5.31 -28.99
C ASP A 676 4.39 -4.35 -29.63
N THR A 677 5.68 -4.62 -29.45
CA THR A 677 6.76 -3.78 -29.99
C THR A 677 6.95 -3.96 -31.50
N LEU A 678 6.48 -5.06 -32.08
CA LEU A 678 6.57 -5.29 -33.52
C LEU A 678 5.53 -4.44 -34.25
N HIS A 679 4.32 -4.38 -33.71
CA HIS A 679 3.23 -3.59 -34.28
C HIS A 679 3.09 -2.19 -33.66
N HIS A 680 3.97 -1.80 -32.74
CA HIS A 680 3.94 -0.54 -31.99
C HIS A 680 2.53 -0.24 -31.46
N SER A 681 2.02 -1.15 -30.64
CA SER A 681 0.70 -1.02 -30.02
C SER A 681 0.67 -1.49 -28.58
N THR A 682 -0.29 -0.99 -27.81
CA THR A 682 -0.53 -1.41 -26.44
C THR A 682 -2.01 -1.68 -26.22
N SER A 683 -2.34 -2.86 -25.71
CA SER A 683 -3.70 -3.22 -25.30
C SER A 683 -3.91 -2.87 -23.83
N TRP A 684 -5.09 -2.33 -23.54
CA TRP A 684 -5.48 -1.87 -22.21
C TRP A 684 -6.78 -2.55 -21.75
N LEU A 685 -7.01 -2.56 -20.45
CA LEU A 685 -8.29 -2.87 -19.82
C LEU A 685 -8.84 -1.58 -19.22
N LEU A 686 -10.00 -1.16 -19.70
CA LEU A 686 -10.74 -0.02 -19.17
C LEU A 686 -11.99 -0.53 -18.44
N GLU A 687 -12.13 -0.16 -17.17
CA GLU A 687 -13.26 -0.53 -16.33
C GLU A 687 -13.80 0.70 -15.60
N VAL A 688 -15.13 0.85 -15.60
CA VAL A 688 -15.79 1.98 -14.94
C VAL A 688 -16.97 1.51 -14.09
N TRP A 689 -17.01 2.00 -12.86
CA TRP A 689 -18.12 1.80 -11.93
C TRP A 689 -18.81 3.14 -11.66
N LEU A 690 -20.13 3.11 -11.63
CA LEU A 690 -20.96 4.27 -11.29
C LEU A 690 -21.96 3.84 -10.22
N LEU A 691 -21.99 4.55 -9.09
CA LEU A 691 -22.90 4.28 -7.99
C LEU A 691 -23.52 5.56 -7.46
N LYS A 692 -24.83 5.53 -7.24
CA LYS A 692 -25.50 6.58 -6.49
C LYS A 692 -25.25 6.41 -5.00
N ASP A 693 -25.17 7.54 -4.30
CA ASP A 693 -25.06 7.54 -2.86
C ASP A 693 -26.29 6.88 -2.22
N SER A 694 -26.05 5.88 -1.37
CA SER A 694 -27.10 5.13 -0.67
C SER A 694 -26.53 4.35 0.52
N PRO A 695 -27.30 4.18 1.62
CA PRO A 695 -26.87 3.34 2.74
C PRO A 695 -26.55 1.89 2.32
N THR A 696 -27.16 1.37 1.27
CA THR A 696 -26.94 -0.01 0.79
C THR A 696 -25.69 -0.16 -0.09
N THR A 697 -25.13 0.95 -0.59
CA THR A 697 -23.94 0.98 -1.45
C THR A 697 -22.71 1.59 -0.75
N ALA A 698 -22.82 1.94 0.53
CA ALA A 698 -21.78 2.66 1.27
C ALA A 698 -20.41 1.95 1.25
N ASN A 699 -20.39 0.62 1.39
CA ASN A 699 -19.15 -0.16 1.34
C ASN A 699 -18.52 -0.18 -0.06
N GLN A 700 -19.34 -0.30 -1.11
CA GLN A 700 -18.87 -0.22 -2.49
C GLN A 700 -18.35 1.19 -2.80
N ILE A 701 -19.03 2.25 -2.34
CA ILE A 701 -18.58 3.64 -2.50
C ILE A 701 -17.26 3.88 -1.78
N ALA A 702 -17.09 3.32 -0.57
CA ALA A 702 -15.80 3.37 0.12
C ALA A 702 -14.69 2.71 -0.70
N ALA A 703 -14.96 1.57 -1.35
CA ALA A 703 -14.04 0.94 -2.29
C ALA A 703 -13.76 1.81 -3.54
N LEU A 704 -14.79 2.45 -4.13
CA LEU A 704 -14.61 3.34 -5.30
C LEU A 704 -13.64 4.50 -4.99
N LYS A 705 -13.71 5.05 -3.77
CA LYS A 705 -12.86 6.15 -3.30
C LYS A 705 -11.40 5.76 -3.11
N ASP A 706 -11.10 4.49 -2.82
CA ASP A 706 -9.73 4.01 -2.62
C ASP A 706 -9.06 3.74 -3.99
N THR A 707 -8.28 4.70 -4.47
CA THR A 707 -7.51 4.59 -5.73
C THR A 707 -6.20 3.82 -5.60
N THR A 708 -5.81 3.40 -4.39
CA THR A 708 -4.52 2.74 -4.16
C THR A 708 -4.52 1.26 -4.56
N ARG A 709 -5.69 0.64 -4.66
CA ARG A 709 -5.87 -0.77 -5.05
C ARG A 709 -6.90 -0.90 -6.18
N PRO A 710 -6.83 -1.96 -6.99
CA PRO A 710 -7.84 -2.22 -8.02
C PRO A 710 -9.17 -2.64 -7.39
N MET A 711 -10.28 -2.33 -8.05
CA MET A 711 -11.63 -2.70 -7.58
C MET A 711 -11.80 -4.21 -7.40
N ALA A 712 -11.16 -5.03 -8.25
CA ALA A 712 -11.16 -6.48 -8.14
C ALA A 712 -10.59 -7.00 -6.81
N GLN A 713 -9.69 -6.24 -6.17
CA GLN A 713 -9.14 -6.55 -4.85
C GLN A 713 -10.02 -5.98 -3.74
N LEU A 714 -10.47 -4.72 -3.88
CA LEU A 714 -11.21 -4.01 -2.84
C LEU A 714 -12.63 -4.57 -2.63
N PHE A 715 -13.27 -5.01 -3.71
CA PHE A 715 -14.60 -5.58 -3.65
C PHE A 715 -14.73 -6.73 -4.68
N PRO A 716 -14.17 -7.92 -4.37
CA PRO A 716 -14.20 -9.06 -5.27
C PRO A 716 -15.62 -9.42 -5.71
N GLY A 717 -15.81 -9.64 -7.02
CA GLY A 717 -17.10 -9.99 -7.62
C GLY A 717 -18.01 -8.81 -7.98
N PHE A 718 -17.64 -7.56 -7.63
CA PHE A 718 -18.36 -6.38 -8.09
C PHE A 718 -17.92 -5.96 -9.50
N ALA A 719 -18.66 -6.46 -10.49
CA ALA A 719 -18.39 -6.20 -11.90
C ALA A 719 -18.47 -4.70 -12.24
N ALA A 720 -17.59 -4.26 -13.14
CA ALA A 720 -17.67 -2.94 -13.75
C ALA A 720 -19.00 -2.77 -14.50
N HIS A 721 -19.55 -1.56 -14.46
CA HIS A 721 -20.79 -1.27 -15.18
C HIS A 721 -20.52 -1.15 -16.67
N VAL A 722 -19.44 -0.44 -17.04
CA VAL A 722 -18.89 -0.48 -18.39
C VAL A 722 -17.46 -0.96 -18.39
N ARG A 723 -17.11 -1.72 -19.44
CA ARG A 723 -15.80 -2.33 -19.62
C ARG A 723 -15.46 -2.41 -21.10
N ASP A 724 -14.19 -2.23 -21.43
CA ASP A 724 -13.66 -2.49 -22.76
C ASP A 724 -12.16 -2.84 -22.74
N THR A 725 -11.63 -3.38 -23.84
CA THR A 725 -10.21 -3.70 -24.00
C THR A 725 -9.63 -3.09 -25.29
N PRO A 726 -9.41 -1.76 -25.34
CA PRO A 726 -8.93 -1.11 -26.54
C PRO A 726 -7.46 -1.44 -26.81
N THR A 727 -7.10 -1.52 -28.09
CA THR A 727 -5.71 -1.52 -28.54
C THR A 727 -5.37 -0.17 -29.13
N LEU A 728 -4.40 0.51 -28.53
CA LEU A 728 -3.93 1.82 -28.97
C LEU A 728 -2.63 1.64 -29.74
N TYR A 729 -2.57 2.18 -30.95
CA TYR A 729 -1.35 2.19 -31.76
C TYR A 729 -0.53 3.44 -31.45
N ASP A 730 0.78 3.28 -31.40
CA ASP A 730 1.74 4.36 -31.24
C ASP A 730 1.65 5.33 -32.43
N LEU A 731 1.99 6.57 -32.15
CA LEU A 731 1.99 7.65 -33.12
C LEU A 731 3.16 7.49 -34.09
N GLN A 732 2.86 7.29 -35.37
CA GLN A 732 3.87 7.19 -36.41
C GLN A 732 4.35 8.58 -36.83
N GLY A 733 5.66 8.79 -36.79
CA GLY A 733 6.35 10.00 -37.23
C GLY A 733 7.05 9.84 -38.59
N GLY A 734 8.08 10.67 -38.80
CA GLY A 734 8.90 10.68 -40.02
C GLY A 734 9.72 9.41 -40.24
N ALA A 735 10.39 9.34 -41.40
CA ALA A 735 11.40 8.30 -41.66
C ALA A 735 12.65 8.54 -40.80
N CYS A 736 13.34 7.47 -40.43
CA CYS A 736 14.54 7.54 -39.60
C CYS A 736 15.50 6.39 -39.89
N ALA A 737 16.79 6.63 -39.64
CA ALA A 737 17.83 5.61 -39.55
C ALA A 737 18.28 5.39 -38.09
N SER A 738 18.11 6.40 -37.24
CA SER A 738 18.42 6.36 -35.81
C SER A 738 17.50 7.28 -35.00
N ASP A 739 17.54 7.17 -33.67
CA ASP A 739 16.77 8.05 -32.77
C ASP A 739 17.10 9.54 -32.97
N ALA A 740 18.28 9.87 -33.48
CA ALA A 740 18.68 11.25 -33.75
C ALA A 740 17.87 11.91 -34.90
N ASP A 741 17.23 11.10 -35.75
CA ASP A 741 16.37 11.59 -36.83
C ASP A 741 14.94 11.88 -36.33
N CYS A 742 14.61 11.47 -35.11
CA CYS A 742 13.28 11.57 -34.54
C CYS A 742 13.10 12.83 -33.69
N ALA A 743 11.89 13.40 -33.77
CA ALA A 743 11.50 14.50 -32.90
C ALA A 743 11.52 14.05 -31.42
N THR A 744 11.70 15.00 -30.50
CA THR A 744 11.67 14.73 -29.06
C THR A 744 10.43 13.93 -28.68
N GLY A 745 10.63 12.83 -27.95
CA GLY A 745 9.55 11.94 -27.51
C GLY A 745 9.28 10.75 -28.45
N TYR A 746 9.90 10.74 -29.64
CA TYR A 746 9.84 9.63 -30.59
C TYR A 746 11.15 8.82 -30.57
N SER A 747 11.06 7.55 -30.96
CA SER A 747 12.20 6.64 -31.15
C SER A 747 12.11 5.94 -32.50
N CYS A 748 13.24 5.63 -33.10
CA CYS A 748 13.32 5.03 -34.42
C CYS A 748 13.11 3.51 -34.37
N SER A 749 12.13 3.01 -35.10
CA SER A 749 12.00 1.58 -35.35
C SER A 749 13.03 1.14 -36.37
N SER A 750 13.95 0.24 -35.99
CA SER A 750 14.91 -0.36 -36.91
C SER A 750 14.25 -1.25 -37.97
N ALA A 751 13.07 -1.80 -37.68
CA ALA A 751 12.33 -2.68 -38.59
C ALA A 751 11.58 -1.90 -39.67
N GLU A 752 10.93 -0.79 -39.30
CA GLU A 752 10.08 -0.01 -40.21
C GLU A 752 10.76 1.25 -40.74
N GLN A 753 11.94 1.63 -40.20
CA GLN A 753 12.65 2.88 -40.51
C GLN A 753 11.76 4.13 -40.34
N ARG A 754 10.96 4.12 -39.27
CA ARG A 754 9.99 5.15 -38.92
C ARG A 754 10.09 5.49 -37.44
N CYS A 755 9.90 6.76 -37.12
CA CYS A 755 9.82 7.25 -35.75
C CYS A 755 8.48 6.85 -35.13
N TYR A 756 8.46 6.46 -33.86
CA TYR A 756 7.26 6.16 -33.09
C TYR A 756 7.27 6.82 -31.72
N ALA A 757 6.13 7.36 -31.30
CA ALA A 757 5.92 7.80 -29.93
C ALA A 757 4.78 6.99 -29.28
N PRO A 758 4.97 6.47 -28.06
CA PRO A 758 3.92 5.72 -27.38
C PRO A 758 2.63 6.53 -27.26
N ALA A 759 1.50 5.95 -27.65
CA ALA A 759 0.20 6.59 -27.48
C ALA A 759 -0.10 6.81 -25.99
N LEU A 760 -0.58 8.01 -25.62
CA LEU A 760 -0.88 8.37 -24.23
C LEU A 760 0.34 8.18 -23.30
N LYS A 761 1.56 8.47 -23.78
CA LYS A 761 2.79 8.37 -22.98
C LYS A 761 2.70 9.21 -21.71
N ASN A 762 2.45 10.51 -21.90
CA ASN A 762 2.07 11.43 -20.85
C ASN A 762 0.61 11.78 -21.08
N VAL A 763 -0.18 11.83 -20.01
CA VAL A 763 -1.61 12.12 -20.11
C VAL A 763 -1.99 13.33 -19.28
N ARG A 764 -3.09 13.93 -19.68
CA ARG A 764 -3.80 14.98 -18.96
C ARG A 764 -5.21 14.50 -18.71
N LEU A 765 -5.67 14.68 -17.47
CA LEU A 765 -7.02 14.34 -17.06
C LEU A 765 -7.87 15.59 -17.01
N GLY A 766 -9.14 15.48 -17.36
CA GLY A 766 -10.03 16.63 -17.33
C GLY A 766 -11.49 16.27 -17.53
N PHE A 767 -12.29 17.31 -17.57
CA PHE A 767 -13.73 17.23 -17.80
C PHE A 767 -14.13 18.20 -18.88
N THR A 768 -14.96 17.74 -19.80
CA THR A 768 -15.50 18.54 -20.90
C THR A 768 -17.01 18.57 -20.81
N ASN A 769 -17.61 19.68 -21.20
CA ASN A 769 -19.05 19.83 -21.26
C ASN A 769 -19.46 20.68 -22.45
N ALA A 770 -20.73 20.57 -22.83
CA ALA A 770 -21.36 21.50 -23.73
C ALA A 770 -22.83 21.73 -23.34
N GLN A 771 -23.42 22.79 -23.88
CA GLN A 771 -24.85 23.10 -23.69
C GLN A 771 -25.57 23.22 -25.04
N SER A 772 -26.87 22.93 -25.05
CA SER A 772 -27.75 22.99 -26.23
C SER A 772 -28.55 24.29 -26.35
N THR A 773 -29.09 24.55 -27.54
CA THR A 773 -30.07 25.62 -27.80
C THR A 773 -31.46 25.29 -27.28
N SER A 774 -31.77 24.00 -27.11
CA SER A 774 -33.09 23.52 -26.74
C SER A 774 -33.12 23.09 -25.27
N ALA A 775 -33.60 24.01 -24.43
CA ALA A 775 -34.50 23.70 -23.33
C ALA A 775 -33.96 23.31 -21.93
N ASN A 776 -32.74 23.66 -21.51
CA ASN A 776 -32.38 24.10 -20.14
C ASN A 776 -30.87 24.34 -20.05
N ASP A 777 -30.45 25.32 -19.25
CA ASP A 777 -29.02 25.46 -18.92
C ASP A 777 -28.60 24.27 -18.07
N GLN A 778 -27.48 23.66 -18.42
CA GLN A 778 -26.91 22.56 -17.63
C GLN A 778 -26.26 23.12 -16.39
N LEU A 779 -26.36 22.39 -15.29
CA LEU A 779 -25.56 22.65 -14.10
C LEU A 779 -25.15 21.32 -13.45
N ILE A 780 -23.85 21.06 -13.45
CA ILE A 780 -23.25 19.88 -12.83
C ILE A 780 -22.11 20.34 -11.93
N THR A 781 -22.03 19.76 -10.74
CA THR A 781 -20.88 19.95 -9.84
C THR A 781 -20.08 18.66 -9.75
N ILE A 782 -18.75 18.76 -9.79
CA ILE A 782 -17.80 17.67 -9.62
C ILE A 782 -16.89 17.98 -8.44
N ASN A 783 -16.76 17.01 -7.54
CA ASN A 783 -15.98 17.07 -6.30
C ASN A 783 -15.16 15.79 -6.12
N ASP A 784 -14.27 15.82 -5.13
CA ASP A 784 -13.45 14.68 -4.70
C ASP A 784 -12.65 14.01 -5.85
N PHE A 785 -12.26 14.78 -6.88
CA PHE A 785 -11.46 14.27 -7.97
C PHE A 785 -10.04 13.92 -7.51
N PHE A 786 -9.65 12.67 -7.68
CA PHE A 786 -8.32 12.19 -7.32
C PHE A 786 -7.90 10.99 -8.18
N THR A 787 -6.60 10.92 -8.51
CA THR A 787 -6.04 9.83 -9.32
C THR A 787 -4.80 9.26 -8.66
N THR A 788 -4.70 7.93 -8.61
CA THR A 788 -3.44 7.23 -8.34
C THR A 788 -2.88 6.72 -9.67
N TRP A 789 -1.62 7.06 -9.95
CA TRP A 789 -0.88 6.64 -11.14
C TRP A 789 -0.21 5.29 -10.90
N LEU A 790 -0.30 4.37 -11.87
CA LEU A 790 0.31 3.05 -11.76
C LEU A 790 1.74 3.11 -12.32
N PRO A 791 2.76 2.80 -11.49
CA PRO A 791 4.16 2.89 -11.88
C PRO A 791 4.52 1.95 -13.03
#